data_AF-A0A109Q0W9-F1
#
_entry.id   AF-A0A109Q0W9-F1
#
_cell.length_a   1.000
_cell.length_b   1.000
_cell.length_c   1.000
_cell.angle_alpha   90.00
_cell.angle_beta   90.00
_cell.angle_gamma   90.00
#
_symmetry.space_group_name_H-M   'P 1'
#
loop_
_entity.id
_entity.type
_entity.pdbx_description
1 polymer ?
#
loop_
_entity_poly.entity_id
_entity_poly.type
_entity_poly.pdbx_seq_one_letter_code
_entity_poly.pdbx_strand_id
1 'polypeptide(L)'
;MPMIRRGAQVPARWLLLACGILAMASTSRPAGAADDGIVDVHTLPRLDGAVEDTSRPDNHRVIYTVPTAVPATSEAARKLLSAEGWVPYVYPLDEKSSTLNFKKGRQGLRVSFTQARGRPDQSAVAYTPSRIYSNVPFPDGATDLVFDETRPYLGCLAPGALDATAAFFAKEMAALGWRKLNPEAASRWPNADLGETVPNGMRVFYDHPGGDTTQFYKQKPVMLTLMRRDDGRTHVEIRVAPFALPAELEADDDMAGLPRPKPTKSARGLGSASSNKREMSAAAMAELPAVLAFYRRELAARGWQEDGNAPLAPGDEVALRISSAEETAVLRLGRKYDFTMISLTAQVKESALAARAKAKKEADARFLSDALGTAQQLIAADEVRRKAQAATLSDAPLTALADSKTPVPLPGNAEDVEFEGGDGRLEFSSASSVKALSSFYRTALKSAGWKEQPSVINQPNMAVMAFSKGGKSISMTVMQMGPKVNVRADGSGLVTEAAKPAAAGEEVEVQAKSAEPLKPDPESPLPVPTQRSSKSFATTKIPGGEAPLRRELTANIPAPLPDVLAFYRAELSKLGWQEKTEGAAISAERAQIDFSSPQGPAVLKLGRAKGETTVNLAQKNADVAAKADIMPKAGQARVMLGNMGAAEASLTINKQTVKIAAGAGGPQSGKGPMLDLPPGKHQYALRVPGRPAQTETLTVAAGEAWGLLVGPSGDVLPLQMY
;
A
#
# COMPACT_ATOMS: atom_id res chain seq x y z
N MET A 1 -35.68 -81.17 -28.40
CA MET A 1 -36.61 -80.61 -29.42
C MET A 1 -37.97 -80.42 -28.75
N PRO A 2 -38.85 -79.51 -29.18
CA PRO A 2 -38.78 -78.05 -29.17
C PRO A 2 -39.98 -77.42 -28.39
N MET A 3 -40.05 -76.09 -28.37
CA MET A 3 -41.19 -75.23 -28.00
C MET A 3 -42.51 -75.65 -28.74
N ILE A 4 -43.73 -75.33 -28.28
CA ILE A 4 -44.44 -74.05 -28.49
C ILE A 4 -45.71 -73.91 -27.61
N ARG A 5 -45.83 -72.72 -27.00
CA ARG A 5 -46.95 -71.80 -26.62
C ARG A 5 -48.44 -72.20 -26.48
N ARG A 6 -48.96 -71.75 -25.31
CA ARG A 6 -50.07 -70.81 -24.95
C ARG A 6 -51.55 -71.02 -25.35
N GLY A 7 -52.38 -70.91 -24.31
CA GLY A 7 -53.68 -70.20 -24.18
C GLY A 7 -54.25 -70.48 -22.76
N ALA A 8 -54.89 -69.62 -21.97
CA ALA A 8 -55.60 -68.36 -22.17
C ALA A 8 -55.66 -67.51 -20.86
N GLN A 9 -56.24 -66.30 -20.97
CA GLN A 9 -56.23 -65.15 -20.04
C GLN A 9 -57.30 -65.15 -18.92
N VAL A 10 -57.06 -64.35 -17.87
CA VAL A 10 -58.02 -63.94 -16.80
C VAL A 10 -57.80 -62.42 -16.49
N PRO A 11 -58.82 -61.64 -16.08
CA PRO A 11 -59.03 -60.25 -16.52
C PRO A 11 -58.48 -59.13 -15.59
N ALA A 12 -58.30 -57.96 -16.21
CA ALA A 12 -57.54 -56.79 -15.76
C ALA A 12 -58.08 -56.00 -14.55
N ARG A 13 -59.09 -56.47 -13.82
CA ARG A 13 -59.65 -55.72 -12.68
C ARG A 13 -59.12 -56.13 -11.30
N TRP A 14 -58.24 -57.12 -11.23
CA TRP A 14 -57.52 -57.50 -10.02
C TRP A 14 -56.05 -57.07 -9.98
N LEU A 15 -55.56 -56.43 -11.03
CA LEU A 15 -54.20 -55.87 -11.09
C LEU A 15 -54.10 -54.44 -10.53
N LEU A 16 -55.21 -53.74 -10.30
CA LEU A 16 -55.17 -52.35 -9.82
C LEU A 16 -55.29 -52.20 -8.30
N LEU A 17 -55.69 -53.24 -7.55
CA LEU A 17 -55.63 -53.21 -6.07
C LEU A 17 -54.30 -53.72 -5.50
N ALA A 18 -53.52 -54.49 -6.28
CA ALA A 18 -52.17 -54.90 -5.89
C ALA A 18 -51.09 -53.83 -6.16
N CYS A 19 -51.36 -52.84 -7.02
CA CYS A 19 -50.47 -51.70 -7.24
C CYS A 19 -50.72 -50.49 -6.30
N GLY A 20 -51.80 -50.50 -5.52
CA GLY A 20 -52.13 -49.44 -4.55
C GLY A 20 -51.53 -49.62 -3.16
N ILE A 21 -51.16 -50.84 -2.76
CA ILE A 21 -50.58 -51.15 -1.43
C ILE A 21 -49.06 -51.42 -1.51
N LEU A 22 -48.49 -51.52 -2.72
CA LEU A 22 -47.03 -51.55 -2.96
C LEU A 22 -46.43 -50.16 -3.33
N ALA A 23 -47.24 -49.09 -3.25
CA ALA A 23 -46.78 -47.70 -3.36
C ALA A 23 -46.61 -47.00 -1.99
N MET A 24 -46.58 -47.79 -0.90
CA MET A 24 -46.18 -47.37 0.46
C MET A 24 -44.87 -48.08 0.89
N ALA A 25 -44.02 -48.37 -0.08
CA ALA A 25 -42.62 -48.73 0.12
C ALA A 25 -41.79 -48.03 -0.96
N SER A 26 -41.98 -46.72 -1.11
CA SER A 26 -40.86 -45.88 -1.53
C SER A 26 -39.79 -46.12 -0.47
N THR A 27 -38.81 -46.95 -0.80
CA THR A 27 -37.50 -46.85 -0.17
C THR A 27 -37.16 -45.37 -0.26
N SER A 28 -37.27 -44.69 0.88
CA SER A 28 -36.42 -43.54 1.12
C SER A 28 -35.04 -44.04 0.74
N ARG A 29 -34.56 -43.60 -0.43
CA ARG A 29 -33.13 -43.49 -0.70
C ARG A 29 -32.55 -43.04 0.65
N PRO A 30 -31.54 -43.71 1.22
CA PRO A 30 -30.91 -43.15 2.40
C PRO A 30 -30.59 -41.71 2.02
N ALA A 31 -31.26 -40.75 2.67
CA ALA A 31 -30.79 -39.38 2.72
C ALA A 31 -29.31 -39.54 3.04
N GLY A 32 -28.45 -39.09 2.13
CA GLY A 32 -27.03 -39.46 2.11
C GLY A 32 -26.53 -39.50 3.55
N ALA A 33 -26.09 -40.67 4.00
CA ALA A 33 -25.71 -40.89 5.39
C ALA A 33 -24.85 -39.69 5.78
N ALA A 34 -25.33 -38.93 6.78
CA ALA A 34 -24.59 -37.79 7.29
C ALA A 34 -23.15 -38.26 7.49
N ASP A 35 -22.20 -37.51 6.94
CA ASP A 35 -20.81 -37.87 7.12
C ASP A 35 -20.51 -37.84 8.62
N ASP A 36 -20.39 -39.00 9.27
CA ASP A 36 -20.23 -39.11 10.73
C ASP A 36 -19.04 -38.26 11.26
N GLY A 37 -18.11 -37.86 10.39
CA GLY A 37 -17.00 -36.96 10.69
C GLY A 37 -17.31 -35.46 10.64
N ILE A 38 -18.52 -35.05 10.26
CA ILE A 38 -18.98 -33.65 10.19
C ILE A 38 -20.13 -33.47 11.17
N VAL A 39 -19.96 -32.57 12.13
CA VAL A 39 -21.01 -32.24 13.09
C VAL A 39 -22.13 -31.43 12.43
N ASP A 40 -23.38 -31.78 12.72
CA ASP A 40 -24.52 -30.90 12.44
C ASP A 40 -24.53 -29.74 13.43
N VAL A 41 -24.06 -28.58 12.98
CA VAL A 41 -23.93 -27.37 13.80
C VAL A 41 -25.26 -26.81 14.29
N HIS A 42 -26.39 -27.16 13.66
CA HIS A 42 -27.73 -26.73 14.07
C HIS A 42 -28.20 -27.39 15.37
N THR A 43 -27.65 -28.56 15.67
CA THR A 43 -27.93 -29.34 16.89
C THR A 43 -27.10 -28.92 18.10
N LEU A 44 -26.08 -28.07 17.91
CA LEU A 44 -25.19 -27.65 18.98
C LEU A 44 -25.87 -26.67 19.94
N PRO A 45 -25.50 -26.68 21.25
CA PRO A 45 -26.06 -25.74 22.21
C PRO A 45 -25.63 -24.30 21.88
N ARG A 46 -26.55 -23.39 22.12
CA ARG A 46 -26.36 -21.94 21.97
C ARG A 46 -26.24 -21.31 23.35
N LEU A 47 -25.59 -20.16 23.43
CA LEU A 47 -25.48 -19.39 24.67
C LEU A 47 -26.85 -18.84 25.11
N ASP A 48 -27.01 -18.61 26.41
CA ASP A 48 -28.22 -17.99 26.95
C ASP A 48 -28.46 -16.61 26.32
N GLY A 49 -29.72 -16.34 25.96
CA GLY A 49 -30.10 -15.11 25.27
C GLY A 49 -29.68 -15.06 23.79
N ALA A 50 -29.27 -16.19 23.20
CA ALA A 50 -28.95 -16.26 21.78
C ALA A 50 -30.17 -15.98 20.90
N VAL A 51 -29.99 -15.09 19.92
CA VAL A 51 -30.95 -14.84 18.84
C VAL A 51 -30.30 -15.26 17.53
N GLU A 52 -30.83 -16.32 16.91
CA GLU A 52 -30.32 -16.85 15.65
C GLU A 52 -30.59 -15.91 14.48
N ASP A 53 -29.60 -15.73 13.62
CA ASP A 53 -29.73 -14.98 12.38
C ASP A 53 -30.26 -15.91 11.29
N THR A 54 -31.58 -15.87 11.07
CA THR A 54 -32.25 -16.66 10.02
C THR A 54 -32.36 -15.91 8.69
N SER A 55 -31.71 -14.74 8.54
CA SER A 55 -31.81 -13.94 7.31
C SER A 55 -31.14 -14.60 6.11
N ARG A 56 -30.16 -15.47 6.37
CA ARG A 56 -29.42 -16.25 5.36
C ARG A 56 -29.21 -17.67 5.88
N PRO A 57 -30.20 -18.56 5.72
CA PRO A 57 -30.07 -19.95 6.17
C PRO A 57 -28.91 -20.63 5.46
N ASP A 58 -28.01 -21.25 6.23
CA ASP A 58 -26.85 -22.00 5.77
C ASP A 58 -26.84 -23.39 6.41
N ASN A 59 -26.85 -24.45 5.59
CA ASN A 59 -26.89 -25.83 6.07
C ASN A 59 -25.61 -26.23 6.83
N HIS A 60 -24.50 -25.53 6.63
CA HIS A 60 -23.20 -25.86 7.23
C HIS A 60 -22.72 -24.80 8.21
N ARG A 61 -23.56 -23.83 8.56
CA ARG A 61 -23.17 -22.74 9.46
C ARG A 61 -24.37 -22.21 10.23
N VAL A 62 -24.21 -22.07 11.54
CA VAL A 62 -25.16 -21.33 12.38
C VAL A 62 -24.52 -20.00 12.76
N ILE A 63 -25.29 -18.92 12.68
CA ILE A 63 -24.90 -17.61 13.19
C ILE A 63 -25.97 -17.15 14.17
N TYR A 64 -25.56 -16.74 15.36
CA TYR A 64 -26.45 -16.16 16.35
C TYR A 64 -25.80 -14.98 17.06
N THR A 65 -26.62 -14.11 17.63
CA THR A 65 -26.17 -12.94 18.40
C THR A 65 -26.45 -13.13 19.88
N VAL A 66 -25.60 -12.56 20.74
CA VAL A 66 -25.77 -12.57 22.19
C VAL A 66 -25.50 -11.17 22.78
N PRO A 67 -26.17 -10.78 23.88
CA PRO A 67 -26.03 -9.48 24.51
C PRO A 67 -24.80 -9.38 25.44
N THR A 68 -23.67 -9.89 24.99
CA THR A 68 -22.40 -9.84 25.71
C THR A 68 -21.25 -9.46 24.77
N ALA A 69 -20.23 -8.79 25.29
CA ALA A 69 -19.03 -8.44 24.54
C ALA A 69 -18.18 -9.68 24.19
N VAL A 70 -17.44 -9.61 23.07
CA VAL A 70 -16.72 -10.75 22.47
C VAL A 70 -15.84 -11.53 23.47
N PRO A 71 -15.04 -10.90 24.36
CA PRO A 71 -14.24 -11.65 25.32
C PRO A 71 -15.05 -12.52 26.28
N ALA A 72 -16.17 -11.99 26.80
CA ALA A 72 -17.05 -12.73 27.70
C ALA A 72 -17.80 -13.85 26.94
N THR A 73 -18.26 -13.54 25.73
CA THR A 73 -18.93 -14.51 24.85
C THR A 73 -18.03 -15.69 24.49
N SER A 74 -16.77 -15.42 24.16
CA SER A 74 -15.75 -16.43 23.84
C SER A 74 -15.54 -17.41 25.01
N GLU A 75 -15.32 -16.88 26.22
CA GLU A 75 -15.15 -17.69 27.42
C GLU A 75 -16.41 -18.50 27.77
N ALA A 76 -17.59 -17.92 27.60
CA ALA A 76 -18.85 -18.62 27.83
C ALA A 76 -19.06 -19.76 26.81
N ALA A 77 -18.80 -19.52 25.53
CA ALA A 77 -18.92 -20.53 24.47
C ALA A 77 -17.94 -21.69 24.70
N ARG A 78 -16.71 -21.38 25.11
CA ARG A 78 -15.72 -22.40 25.52
C ARG A 78 -16.27 -23.31 26.62
N LYS A 79 -16.78 -22.73 27.70
CA LYS A 79 -17.33 -23.49 28.83
C LYS A 79 -18.52 -24.34 28.43
N LEU A 80 -19.45 -23.77 27.66
CA LEU A 80 -20.65 -24.46 27.18
C LEU A 80 -20.29 -25.70 26.35
N LEU A 81 -19.43 -25.54 25.35
CA LEU A 81 -19.05 -26.64 24.47
C LEU A 81 -18.21 -27.70 25.21
N SER A 82 -17.32 -27.28 26.11
CA SER A 82 -16.55 -28.22 26.93
C SER A 82 -17.42 -29.04 27.89
N ALA A 83 -18.53 -28.48 28.41
CA ALA A 83 -19.50 -29.25 29.19
C ALA A 83 -20.19 -30.36 28.36
N GLU A 84 -20.34 -30.13 27.05
CA GLU A 84 -20.83 -31.13 26.08
C GLU A 84 -19.75 -32.10 25.57
N GLY A 85 -18.56 -32.10 26.17
CA GLY A 85 -17.47 -33.00 25.80
C GLY A 85 -16.69 -32.58 24.54
N TRP A 86 -16.83 -31.32 24.10
CA TRP A 86 -15.94 -30.77 23.07
C TRP A 86 -14.62 -30.31 23.68
N VAL A 87 -13.52 -30.87 23.18
CA VAL A 87 -12.19 -30.57 23.70
C VAL A 87 -11.57 -29.44 22.88
N PRO A 88 -11.24 -28.28 23.49
CA PRO A 88 -10.63 -27.16 22.77
C PRO A 88 -9.17 -27.44 22.43
N TYR A 89 -8.72 -26.95 21.28
CA TYR A 89 -7.32 -26.99 20.86
C TYR A 89 -6.92 -25.73 20.10
N VAL A 90 -5.61 -25.57 19.93
CA VAL A 90 -4.98 -24.45 19.21
C VAL A 90 -4.23 -25.00 17.99
N TYR A 91 -4.20 -24.25 16.88
CA TYR A 91 -3.35 -24.63 15.75
C TYR A 91 -1.89 -24.30 16.00
N PRO A 92 -0.96 -25.13 15.49
CA PRO A 92 0.45 -24.76 15.41
C PRO A 92 0.63 -23.39 14.74
N LEU A 93 1.35 -22.48 15.40
CA LEU A 93 1.68 -21.12 14.95
C LEU A 93 0.49 -20.14 14.87
N ASP A 94 -0.68 -20.50 15.40
CA ASP A 94 -1.86 -19.61 15.50
C ASP A 94 -2.38 -19.53 16.96
N GLU A 95 -1.46 -19.44 17.92
CA GLU A 95 -1.79 -19.47 19.35
C GLU A 95 -2.52 -18.22 19.84
N LYS A 96 -2.52 -17.17 19.03
CA LYS A 96 -3.17 -15.89 19.30
C LYS A 96 -4.52 -15.75 18.57
N SER A 97 -5.00 -16.81 17.93
CA SER A 97 -6.28 -16.80 17.23
C SER A 97 -7.42 -16.44 18.19
N SER A 98 -8.28 -15.52 17.77
CA SER A 98 -9.54 -15.23 18.47
C SER A 98 -10.64 -16.26 18.18
N THR A 99 -10.34 -17.24 17.31
CA THR A 99 -11.25 -18.32 16.95
C THR A 99 -11.02 -19.51 17.88
N LEU A 100 -12.09 -20.16 18.31
CA LEU A 100 -11.99 -21.40 19.09
C LEU A 100 -12.13 -22.61 18.16
N ASN A 101 -11.27 -23.60 18.34
CA ASN A 101 -11.34 -24.86 17.63
C ASN A 101 -11.57 -25.98 18.64
N PHE A 102 -12.45 -26.91 18.30
CA PHE A 102 -12.82 -28.01 19.15
C PHE A 102 -12.84 -29.32 18.39
N LYS A 103 -12.60 -30.39 19.13
CA LYS A 103 -12.68 -31.75 18.64
C LYS A 103 -13.56 -32.60 19.56
N LYS A 104 -14.40 -33.45 18.96
CA LYS A 104 -15.16 -34.50 19.64
C LYS A 104 -15.13 -35.77 18.78
N GLY A 105 -14.36 -36.77 19.21
CA GLY A 105 -14.15 -37.99 18.43
C GLY A 105 -13.51 -37.71 17.07
N ARG A 106 -14.26 -37.91 15.97
CA ARG A 106 -13.83 -37.60 14.59
C ARG A 106 -14.33 -36.25 14.06
N GLN A 107 -15.14 -35.55 14.84
CA GLN A 107 -15.78 -34.30 14.44
C GLN A 107 -14.93 -33.10 14.89
N GLY A 108 -14.77 -32.13 13.99
CA GLY A 108 -14.17 -30.84 14.27
C GLY A 108 -15.22 -29.73 14.26
N LEU A 109 -15.01 -28.71 15.09
CA LEU A 109 -15.86 -27.53 15.17
C LEU A 109 -15.00 -26.28 15.30
N ARG A 110 -15.29 -25.29 14.47
CA ARG A 110 -14.71 -23.95 14.54
C ARG A 110 -15.78 -22.97 14.99
N VAL A 111 -15.44 -22.15 15.98
CA VAL A 111 -16.31 -21.10 16.52
C VAL A 111 -15.61 -19.75 16.39
N SER A 112 -16.19 -18.87 15.58
CA SER A 112 -15.68 -17.51 15.36
C SER A 112 -16.60 -16.46 15.97
N PHE A 113 -16.01 -15.34 16.38
CA PHE A 113 -16.68 -14.26 17.08
C PHE A 113 -16.44 -12.95 16.35
N THR A 114 -17.47 -12.15 16.20
CA THR A 114 -17.38 -10.80 15.67
C THR A 114 -18.20 -9.85 16.54
N GLN A 115 -17.83 -8.58 16.57
CA GLN A 115 -18.67 -7.57 17.20
C GLN A 115 -19.92 -7.35 16.33
N ALA A 116 -21.09 -7.29 16.96
CA ALA A 116 -22.30 -6.93 16.22
C ALA A 116 -22.19 -5.47 15.71
N ARG A 117 -22.74 -5.20 14.53
CA ARG A 117 -22.61 -3.90 13.85
C ARG A 117 -23.08 -2.76 14.77
N GLY A 118 -22.17 -1.85 15.11
CA GLY A 118 -22.44 -0.69 15.95
C GLY A 118 -22.72 -0.98 17.44
N ARG A 119 -22.56 -2.23 17.89
CA ARG A 119 -22.90 -2.68 19.26
C ARG A 119 -21.72 -3.40 19.91
N PRO A 120 -20.80 -2.68 20.58
CA PRO A 120 -19.66 -3.30 21.27
C PRO A 120 -20.08 -4.15 22.48
N ASP A 121 -21.30 -3.95 22.97
CA ASP A 121 -21.99 -4.73 23.99
C ASP A 121 -22.54 -6.07 23.48
N GLN A 122 -22.49 -6.33 22.17
CA GLN A 122 -23.07 -7.52 21.54
C GLN A 122 -22.06 -8.26 20.66
N SER A 123 -22.19 -9.58 20.65
CA SER A 123 -21.36 -10.47 19.83
C SER A 123 -22.21 -11.24 18.84
N ALA A 124 -21.70 -11.41 17.63
CA ALA A 124 -22.16 -12.45 16.71
C ALA A 124 -21.21 -13.65 16.80
N VAL A 125 -21.77 -14.83 17.02
CA VAL A 125 -21.09 -16.11 17.12
C VAL A 125 -21.43 -16.93 15.89
N ALA A 126 -20.43 -17.55 15.27
CA ALA A 126 -20.63 -18.45 14.14
C ALA A 126 -20.01 -19.81 14.41
N TYR A 127 -20.84 -20.86 14.33
CA TYR A 127 -20.41 -22.26 14.36
C TYR A 127 -20.22 -22.77 12.94
N THR A 128 -19.08 -23.40 12.69
CA THR A 128 -18.74 -23.98 11.38
C THR A 128 -18.10 -25.34 11.60
N PRO A 129 -18.64 -26.43 11.03
CA PRO A 129 -18.04 -27.74 11.19
C PRO A 129 -16.70 -27.78 10.45
N SER A 130 -15.76 -28.56 10.97
CA SER A 130 -14.43 -28.76 10.39
C SER A 130 -14.18 -30.25 10.21
N ARG A 131 -13.62 -30.62 9.07
CA ARG A 131 -13.27 -32.01 8.79
C ARG A 131 -11.92 -32.35 9.39
N ILE A 132 -11.86 -33.45 10.14
CA ILE A 132 -10.59 -33.99 10.63
C ILE A 132 -10.03 -35.00 9.63
N TYR A 133 -9.05 -34.56 8.84
CA TYR A 133 -8.37 -35.39 7.85
C TYR A 133 -7.37 -36.34 8.51
N SER A 134 -6.64 -35.86 9.53
CA SER A 134 -5.60 -36.61 10.24
C SER A 134 -5.97 -36.78 11.70
N ASN A 135 -6.82 -37.76 12.00
CA ASN A 135 -7.29 -37.98 13.37
C ASN A 135 -6.27 -38.77 14.22
N VAL A 136 -5.97 -38.25 15.41
CA VAL A 136 -5.15 -38.89 16.45
C VAL A 136 -5.84 -38.73 17.81
N PRO A 137 -5.68 -39.64 18.79
CA PRO A 137 -6.47 -39.60 20.01
C PRO A 137 -5.99 -38.48 20.96
N PHE A 138 -6.92 -37.88 21.71
CA PHE A 138 -6.62 -36.89 22.74
C PHE A 138 -6.74 -37.58 24.11
N PRO A 139 -5.68 -37.59 24.95
CA PRO A 139 -5.80 -38.11 26.31
C PRO A 139 -6.84 -37.33 27.11
N ASP A 140 -7.63 -38.02 27.91
CA ASP A 140 -8.61 -37.38 28.79
C ASP A 140 -7.91 -36.44 29.77
N GLY A 141 -8.45 -35.22 29.91
CA GLY A 141 -7.87 -34.18 30.76
C GLY A 141 -6.53 -33.62 30.27
N ALA A 142 -6.13 -33.87 29.02
CA ALA A 142 -4.94 -33.26 28.44
C ALA A 142 -5.03 -31.73 28.44
N THR A 143 -3.89 -31.09 28.73
CA THR A 143 -3.72 -29.63 28.73
C THR A 143 -2.74 -29.21 27.63
N ASP A 144 -2.71 -27.93 27.30
CA ASP A 144 -1.85 -27.35 26.25
C ASP A 144 -1.98 -28.06 24.89
N LEU A 145 -3.22 -28.42 24.51
CA LEU A 145 -3.53 -29.10 23.26
C LEU A 145 -3.27 -28.20 22.04
N VAL A 146 -2.23 -28.56 21.29
CA VAL A 146 -1.92 -28.01 19.97
C VAL A 146 -2.15 -29.12 18.95
N PHE A 147 -3.06 -28.91 18.01
CA PHE A 147 -3.47 -29.92 17.05
C PHE A 147 -3.73 -29.29 15.68
N ASP A 148 -3.46 -30.05 14.61
CA ASP A 148 -3.77 -29.65 13.24
C ASP A 148 -4.64 -30.74 12.62
N GLU A 149 -5.86 -30.42 12.20
CA GLU A 149 -6.75 -31.45 11.66
C GLU A 149 -6.44 -31.85 10.21
N THR A 150 -5.57 -31.10 9.52
CA THR A 150 -5.19 -31.33 8.11
C THR A 150 -3.97 -32.23 7.95
N ARG A 151 -3.20 -32.44 9.01
CA ARG A 151 -1.98 -33.26 9.04
C ARG A 151 -1.79 -33.86 10.43
N PRO A 152 -1.11 -35.00 10.59
CA PRO A 152 -1.07 -35.69 11.88
C PRO A 152 -0.08 -35.02 12.85
N TYR A 153 -0.47 -33.89 13.43
CA TYR A 153 0.26 -33.18 14.47
C TYR A 153 -0.57 -33.07 15.75
N LEU A 154 -0.02 -33.50 16.88
CA LEU A 154 -0.55 -33.28 18.23
C LEU A 154 0.61 -32.95 19.17
N GLY A 155 0.52 -31.85 19.92
CA GLY A 155 1.33 -31.58 21.10
C GLY A 155 0.41 -31.38 22.29
N CYS A 156 0.67 -32.04 23.43
CA CYS A 156 -0.07 -31.78 24.66
C CYS A 156 0.66 -32.29 25.91
N LEU A 157 0.11 -31.92 27.08
CA LEU A 157 0.47 -32.50 28.36
C LEU A 157 -0.65 -33.42 28.83
N ALA A 158 -0.39 -34.74 28.80
CA ALA A 158 -1.29 -35.74 29.35
C ALA A 158 -1.16 -35.79 30.88
N PRO A 159 -2.27 -35.88 31.63
CA PRO A 159 -2.22 -35.90 33.09
C PRO A 159 -1.65 -37.23 33.64
N GLY A 160 -1.71 -38.30 32.87
CA GLY A 160 -1.24 -39.63 33.28
C GLY A 160 0.28 -39.79 33.24
N ALA A 161 0.77 -40.77 34.02
CA ALA A 161 2.15 -41.23 33.95
C ALA A 161 2.49 -41.84 32.58
N LEU A 162 3.80 -41.94 32.29
CA LEU A 162 4.31 -42.37 30.99
C LEU A 162 3.71 -43.70 30.51
N ASP A 163 3.68 -44.72 31.37
CA ASP A 163 3.23 -46.07 30.99
C ASP A 163 1.72 -46.14 30.73
N ALA A 164 0.93 -45.44 31.54
CA ALA A 164 -0.52 -45.33 31.34
C ALA A 164 -0.84 -44.56 30.05
N THR A 165 -0.09 -43.48 29.77
CA THR A 165 -0.22 -42.69 28.55
C THR A 165 0.18 -43.52 27.32
N ALA A 166 1.25 -44.31 27.40
CA ALA A 166 1.68 -45.21 26.34
C ALA A 166 0.64 -46.29 26.04
N ALA A 167 0.04 -46.91 27.08
CA ALA A 167 -1.04 -47.88 26.92
C ALA A 167 -2.28 -47.26 26.26
N PHE A 168 -2.66 -46.03 26.66
CA PHE A 168 -3.73 -45.27 26.03
C PHE A 168 -3.47 -45.08 24.53
N PHE A 169 -2.32 -44.53 24.14
CA PHE A 169 -2.02 -44.32 22.72
C PHE A 169 -1.94 -45.62 21.94
N ALA A 170 -1.36 -46.68 22.48
CA ALA A 170 -1.31 -47.98 21.81
C ALA A 170 -2.71 -48.51 21.47
N LYS A 171 -3.66 -48.39 22.41
CA LYS A 171 -5.06 -48.81 22.21
C LYS A 171 -5.81 -47.89 21.26
N GLU A 172 -5.79 -46.58 21.51
CA GLU A 172 -6.64 -45.63 20.80
C GLU A 172 -6.13 -45.34 19.37
N MET A 173 -4.82 -45.34 19.14
CA MET A 173 -4.26 -45.27 17.78
C MET A 173 -4.73 -46.46 16.96
N ALA A 174 -4.69 -47.68 17.53
CA ALA A 174 -5.19 -48.89 16.87
C ALA A 174 -6.70 -48.83 16.58
N ALA A 175 -7.51 -48.32 17.53
CA ALA A 175 -8.94 -48.12 17.34
C ALA A 175 -9.26 -47.12 16.21
N LEU A 176 -8.38 -46.15 15.99
CA LEU A 176 -8.46 -45.18 14.89
C LEU A 176 -7.89 -45.69 13.56
N GLY A 177 -7.38 -46.92 13.51
CA GLY A 177 -6.85 -47.55 12.30
C GLY A 177 -5.36 -47.35 12.06
N TRP A 178 -4.64 -46.68 12.98
CA TRP A 178 -3.18 -46.61 12.93
C TRP A 178 -2.56 -47.94 13.36
N ARG A 179 -1.51 -48.38 12.68
CA ARG A 179 -0.81 -49.61 13.03
C ARG A 179 0.63 -49.29 13.37
N LYS A 180 1.13 -49.92 14.43
CA LYS A 180 2.53 -49.77 14.84
C LYS A 180 3.43 -50.23 13.69
N LEU A 181 4.37 -49.39 13.31
CA LEU A 181 5.30 -49.66 12.23
C LEU A 181 6.29 -50.75 12.68
N ASN A 182 6.39 -51.83 11.91
CA ASN A 182 7.37 -52.88 12.12
C ASN A 182 8.54 -52.72 11.11
N PRO A 183 9.70 -53.37 11.33
CA PRO A 183 10.86 -53.24 10.44
C PRO A 183 10.56 -53.59 8.97
N GLU A 184 9.69 -54.57 8.73
CA GLU A 184 9.27 -54.97 7.38
C GLU A 184 8.49 -53.85 6.67
N ALA A 185 7.48 -53.26 7.31
CA ALA A 185 6.71 -52.15 6.75
C ALA A 185 7.57 -50.89 6.58
N ALA A 186 8.54 -50.68 7.48
CA ALA A 186 9.47 -49.57 7.43
C ALA A 186 10.51 -49.66 6.31
N SER A 187 10.75 -50.85 5.74
CA SER A 187 11.72 -51.07 4.65
C SER A 187 11.51 -50.18 3.42
N ARG A 188 10.29 -49.64 3.22
CA ARG A 188 10.00 -48.66 2.16
C ARG A 188 10.62 -47.27 2.41
N TRP A 189 11.13 -47.01 3.61
CA TRP A 189 11.87 -45.81 3.99
C TRP A 189 13.30 -46.22 4.43
N PRO A 190 14.30 -46.10 3.53
CA PRO A 190 15.65 -46.60 3.81
C PRO A 190 16.35 -45.92 4.99
N ASN A 191 15.92 -44.71 5.35
CA ASN A 191 16.47 -43.92 6.46
C ASN A 191 15.62 -44.02 7.75
N ALA A 192 14.67 -44.96 7.82
CA ALA A 192 13.84 -45.13 9.01
C ALA A 192 14.61 -45.83 10.13
N ASP A 193 14.93 -45.11 11.19
CA ASP A 193 15.41 -45.68 12.44
C ASP A 193 14.26 -45.84 13.43
N LEU A 194 13.74 -47.07 13.56
CA LEU A 194 12.68 -47.38 14.52
C LEU A 194 13.21 -47.60 15.94
N GLY A 195 14.53 -47.71 16.11
CA GLY A 195 15.21 -47.92 17.38
C GLY A 195 15.57 -46.62 18.10
N GLU A 196 15.29 -45.47 17.48
CA GLU A 196 15.63 -44.16 18.03
C GLU A 196 15.00 -43.97 19.43
N THR A 197 15.85 -43.73 20.43
CA THR A 197 15.40 -43.51 21.81
C THR A 197 15.30 -42.02 22.14
N VAL A 198 14.58 -41.69 23.22
CA VAL A 198 14.49 -40.33 23.74
C VAL A 198 14.76 -40.37 25.26
N PRO A 199 15.55 -39.45 25.82
CA PRO A 199 15.79 -39.40 27.26
C PRO A 199 14.48 -39.34 28.05
N ASN A 200 14.37 -40.15 29.12
CA ASN A 200 13.21 -40.21 30.01
C ASN A 200 11.87 -40.42 29.29
N GLY A 201 11.88 -41.14 28.17
CA GLY A 201 10.68 -41.31 27.35
C GLY A 201 10.76 -42.49 26.40
N MET A 202 9.85 -42.51 25.44
CA MET A 202 9.82 -43.50 24.37
C MET A 202 9.38 -42.88 23.04
N ARG A 203 9.76 -43.54 21.95
CA ARG A 203 9.28 -43.25 20.60
C ARG A 203 8.62 -44.48 20.01
N VAL A 204 7.49 -44.26 19.35
CA VAL A 204 6.73 -45.30 18.65
C VAL A 204 6.30 -44.75 17.30
N PHE A 205 6.49 -45.54 16.25
CA PHE A 205 6.11 -45.16 14.89
C PHE A 205 4.83 -45.89 14.48
N TYR A 206 3.97 -45.22 13.71
CA TYR A 206 2.73 -45.78 13.19
C TYR A 206 2.57 -45.49 11.68
N ASP A 207 2.02 -46.43 10.92
CA ASP A 207 1.45 -46.19 9.60
C ASP A 207 -0.08 -46.17 9.65
N HIS A 208 -0.70 -45.74 8.55
CA HIS A 208 -2.14 -45.82 8.37
C HIS A 208 -2.45 -46.44 7.00
N PRO A 209 -3.22 -47.55 6.92
CA PRO A 209 -3.47 -48.28 5.69
C PRO A 209 -4.36 -47.55 4.68
N GLY A 210 -5.13 -46.55 5.11
CA GLY A 210 -6.19 -45.91 4.33
C GLY A 210 -5.76 -45.10 3.08
N GLY A 211 -4.52 -45.24 2.61
CA GLY A 211 -4.04 -44.57 1.40
C GLY A 211 -4.68 -45.06 0.10
N ASP A 212 -5.23 -46.29 0.07
CA ASP A 212 -5.62 -46.95 -1.18
C ASP A 212 -7.13 -46.91 -1.49
N THR A 213 -7.99 -46.46 -0.57
CA THR A 213 -9.46 -46.53 -0.76
C THR A 213 -10.18 -45.18 -0.84
N THR A 214 -9.55 -44.06 -0.45
CA THR A 214 -10.25 -42.76 -0.40
C THR A 214 -9.74 -41.72 -1.40
N GLN A 215 -8.68 -42.03 -2.17
CA GLN A 215 -8.02 -41.19 -3.21
C GLN A 215 -7.64 -39.74 -2.84
N PHE A 216 -8.14 -39.16 -1.75
CA PHE A 216 -7.99 -37.73 -1.45
C PHE A 216 -6.92 -37.43 -0.38
N TYR A 217 -6.58 -38.33 0.55
CA TYR A 217 -5.54 -38.06 1.58
C TYR A 217 -4.81 -39.32 2.08
N LYS A 218 -3.63 -39.63 1.50
CA LYS A 218 -2.72 -40.65 2.03
C LYS A 218 -1.99 -40.10 3.27
N GLN A 219 -2.28 -40.66 4.44
CA GLN A 219 -1.59 -40.30 5.68
C GLN A 219 -0.12 -40.76 5.63
N LYS A 220 0.81 -39.85 5.93
CA LYS A 220 2.22 -40.19 6.12
C LYS A 220 2.39 -40.96 7.44
N PRO A 221 3.42 -41.82 7.57
CA PRO A 221 3.73 -42.42 8.85
C PRO A 221 4.05 -41.33 9.88
N VAL A 222 3.69 -41.61 11.13
CA VAL A 222 3.81 -40.68 12.24
C VAL A 222 4.74 -41.24 13.30
N MET A 223 5.39 -40.34 14.02
CA MET A 223 6.18 -40.61 15.20
C MET A 223 5.45 -40.05 16.41
N LEU A 224 5.12 -40.93 17.36
CA LEU A 224 4.67 -40.59 18.71
C LEU A 224 5.90 -40.54 19.62
N THR A 225 6.14 -39.40 20.25
CA THR A 225 7.15 -39.21 21.30
C THR A 225 6.43 -38.94 22.62
N LEU A 226 6.75 -39.73 23.63
CA LEU A 226 6.25 -39.56 24.99
C LEU A 226 7.43 -39.29 25.92
N MET A 227 7.40 -38.22 26.69
CA MET A 227 8.47 -37.87 27.65
C MET A 227 7.88 -37.67 29.04
N ARG A 228 8.49 -38.32 30.03
CA ARG A 228 8.13 -38.16 31.45
C ARG A 228 8.57 -36.78 31.94
N ARG A 229 7.71 -36.12 32.70
CA ARG A 229 8.02 -34.88 33.41
C ARG A 229 8.18 -35.13 34.91
N ASP A 230 8.86 -34.20 35.57
CA ASP A 230 9.11 -34.26 37.02
C ASP A 230 7.82 -34.14 37.86
N ASP A 231 6.77 -33.54 37.30
CA ASP A 231 5.45 -33.39 37.92
C ASP A 231 4.55 -34.64 37.75
N GLY A 232 5.09 -35.74 37.22
CA GLY A 232 4.37 -37.00 37.00
C GLY A 232 3.50 -37.02 35.74
N ARG A 233 3.33 -35.89 35.05
CA ARG A 233 2.62 -35.80 33.76
C ARG A 233 3.50 -36.29 32.60
N THR A 234 2.89 -36.51 31.45
CA THR A 234 3.58 -36.95 30.24
C THR A 234 3.45 -35.90 29.14
N HIS A 235 4.58 -35.43 28.61
CA HIS A 235 4.58 -34.64 27.38
C HIS A 235 4.37 -35.55 26.18
N VAL A 236 3.41 -35.22 25.34
CA VAL A 236 3.02 -35.98 24.17
C VAL A 236 3.30 -35.15 22.93
N GLU A 237 4.00 -35.73 21.97
CA GLU A 237 4.10 -35.20 20.61
C GLU A 237 3.82 -36.28 19.58
N ILE A 238 2.88 -36.05 18.67
CA ILE A 238 2.72 -36.79 17.43
C ILE A 238 3.06 -35.83 16.30
N ARG A 239 3.94 -36.26 15.40
CA ARG A 239 4.24 -35.55 14.16
C ARG A 239 4.52 -36.51 13.03
N VAL A 240 4.57 -36.02 11.80
CA VAL A 240 5.06 -36.82 10.65
C VAL A 240 6.46 -37.34 10.97
N ALA A 241 6.68 -38.64 10.73
CA ALA A 241 7.96 -39.26 11.01
C ALA A 241 9.07 -38.58 10.20
N PRO A 242 10.24 -38.26 10.80
CA PRO A 242 11.34 -37.57 10.12
C PRO A 242 11.74 -38.18 8.77
N PHE A 243 11.82 -39.51 8.70
CA PHE A 243 12.17 -40.24 7.48
C PHE A 243 11.14 -40.14 6.35
N ALA A 244 9.93 -39.62 6.61
CA ALA A 244 8.87 -39.38 5.63
C ALA A 244 8.74 -37.90 5.22
N LEU A 245 9.61 -37.03 5.75
CA LEU A 245 9.77 -35.66 5.32
C LEU A 245 10.84 -35.55 4.22
N PRO A 246 10.81 -34.50 3.38
CA PRO A 246 11.83 -34.30 2.35
C PRO A 246 13.22 -34.13 2.98
N ALA A 247 14.18 -34.92 2.50
CA ALA A 247 15.59 -34.79 2.88
C ALA A 247 16.29 -33.65 2.12
N GLU A 248 15.81 -33.35 0.90
CA GLU A 248 16.26 -32.24 0.09
C GLU A 248 15.10 -31.30 -0.18
N LEU A 249 15.36 -29.99 -0.07
CA LEU A 249 14.36 -28.95 -0.29
C LEU A 249 14.63 -28.23 -1.61
N GLU A 250 13.56 -27.92 -2.32
CA GLU A 250 13.59 -27.06 -3.50
C GLU A 250 13.47 -25.60 -3.08
N ALA A 251 14.04 -24.72 -3.90
CA ALA A 251 13.81 -23.29 -3.77
C ALA A 251 12.40 -22.94 -4.26
N ASP A 252 11.77 -22.01 -3.55
CA ASP A 252 10.56 -21.30 -3.95
C ASP A 252 10.94 -19.87 -4.36
N ASP A 253 9.95 -19.05 -4.72
CA ASP A 253 10.19 -17.63 -4.99
C ASP A 253 10.85 -16.94 -3.80
N ASP A 254 11.87 -16.15 -4.11
CA ASP A 254 12.63 -15.35 -3.15
C ASP A 254 11.71 -14.40 -2.38
N MET A 255 11.94 -14.31 -1.08
CA MET A 255 11.19 -13.43 -0.18
C MET A 255 12.12 -12.34 0.31
N ALA A 256 11.78 -11.08 0.01
CA ALA A 256 12.66 -9.93 0.26
C ALA A 256 14.08 -10.09 -0.35
N GLY A 257 14.22 -10.84 -1.47
CA GLY A 257 15.50 -11.13 -2.10
C GLY A 257 16.35 -12.20 -1.40
N LEU A 258 15.74 -12.99 -0.51
CA LEU A 258 16.39 -14.07 0.23
C LEU A 258 15.76 -15.44 -0.14
N PRO A 259 16.56 -16.53 -0.15
CA PRO A 259 16.09 -17.85 -0.59
C PRO A 259 15.07 -18.42 0.39
N ARG A 260 13.94 -18.93 -0.12
CA ARG A 260 12.91 -19.57 0.69
C ARG A 260 12.74 -21.04 0.26
N PRO A 261 12.74 -22.02 1.19
CA PRO A 261 12.49 -23.41 0.83
C PRO A 261 10.99 -23.69 0.68
N LYS A 262 10.65 -24.74 -0.08
CA LYS A 262 9.32 -25.36 -0.07
C LYS A 262 9.41 -26.85 0.31
N PRO A 263 8.41 -27.40 1.03
CA PRO A 263 7.17 -26.76 1.46
C PRO A 263 7.34 -25.89 2.72
N THR A 264 6.74 -24.69 2.69
CA THR A 264 6.60 -23.80 3.86
C THR A 264 5.12 -23.59 4.19
N LYS A 265 4.76 -23.65 5.47
CA LYS A 265 3.38 -23.42 5.95
C LYS A 265 3.05 -21.93 6.00
N SER A 266 4.02 -21.13 6.41
CA SER A 266 3.94 -19.67 6.45
C SER A 266 5.31 -19.07 6.15
N ALA A 267 5.30 -17.88 5.57
CA ALA A 267 6.50 -17.10 5.33
C ALA A 267 6.15 -15.61 5.36
N ARG A 268 7.12 -14.78 5.74
CA ARG A 268 7.01 -13.33 5.73
C ARG A 268 8.35 -12.71 5.37
N GLY A 269 8.30 -11.67 4.55
CA GLY A 269 9.44 -10.81 4.25
C GLY A 269 9.25 -9.42 4.86
N LEU A 270 10.37 -8.76 5.18
CA LEU A 270 10.44 -7.33 5.45
C LEU A 270 11.53 -6.72 4.57
N GLY A 271 11.19 -5.66 3.86
CA GLY A 271 12.07 -5.04 2.86
C GLY A 271 12.02 -5.73 1.50
N SER A 272 12.97 -5.38 0.66
CA SER A 272 13.11 -5.82 -0.73
C SER A 272 14.57 -6.11 -1.06
N ALA A 273 14.82 -6.63 -2.26
CA ALA A 273 16.18 -6.85 -2.76
C ALA A 273 17.05 -5.56 -2.77
N SER A 274 16.43 -4.38 -2.84
CA SER A 274 17.12 -3.07 -2.82
C SER A 274 17.21 -2.43 -1.44
N SER A 275 16.63 -3.05 -0.40
CA SER A 275 16.63 -2.48 0.95
C SER A 275 17.98 -2.67 1.65
N ASN A 276 18.41 -1.66 2.40
CA ASN A 276 19.66 -1.71 3.17
C ASN A 276 19.63 -2.77 4.29
N LYS A 277 18.44 -3.10 4.79
CA LYS A 277 18.19 -4.21 5.69
C LYS A 277 16.95 -4.94 5.19
N ARG A 278 17.03 -6.27 5.14
CA ARG A 278 15.93 -7.13 4.73
C ARG A 278 15.91 -8.39 5.56
N GLU A 279 14.71 -8.90 5.79
CA GLU A 279 14.47 -10.05 6.65
C GLU A 279 13.49 -10.99 5.98
N MET A 280 13.71 -12.28 6.18
CA MET A 280 12.76 -13.32 5.84
C MET A 280 12.61 -14.25 7.04
N SER A 281 11.36 -14.56 7.39
CA SER A 281 11.01 -15.63 8.30
C SER A 281 10.10 -16.65 7.63
N ALA A 282 10.24 -17.93 7.98
CA ALA A 282 9.41 -19.00 7.44
C ALA A 282 9.30 -20.19 8.40
N ALA A 283 8.21 -20.96 8.26
CA ALA A 283 8.01 -22.24 8.93
C ALA A 283 8.06 -23.36 7.88
N ALA A 284 9.20 -24.06 7.79
CA ALA A 284 9.41 -25.15 6.84
C ALA A 284 8.96 -26.49 7.41
N MET A 285 8.24 -27.28 6.62
CA MET A 285 7.78 -28.62 7.00
C MET A 285 8.82 -29.68 6.63
N ALA A 286 9.99 -29.56 7.26
CA ALA A 286 11.17 -30.38 7.04
C ALA A 286 12.04 -30.42 8.29
N GLU A 287 12.91 -31.42 8.38
CA GLU A 287 13.87 -31.50 9.49
C GLU A 287 14.97 -30.44 9.37
N LEU A 288 15.50 -30.00 10.52
CA LEU A 288 16.51 -28.95 10.59
C LEU A 288 17.74 -29.22 9.71
N PRO A 289 18.30 -30.45 9.63
CA PRO A 289 19.43 -30.73 8.75
C PRO A 289 19.13 -30.47 7.26
N ALA A 290 17.92 -30.80 6.80
CA ALA A 290 17.49 -30.57 5.42
C ALA A 290 17.37 -29.07 5.10
N VAL A 291 16.81 -28.29 6.04
CA VAL A 291 16.71 -26.83 5.93
C VAL A 291 18.08 -26.16 5.96
N LEU A 292 18.99 -26.63 6.83
CA LEU A 292 20.35 -26.09 6.89
C LEU A 292 21.12 -26.40 5.59
N ALA A 293 21.01 -27.62 5.06
CA ALA A 293 21.61 -28.01 3.80
C ALA A 293 21.09 -27.14 2.63
N PHE A 294 19.79 -26.86 2.61
CA PHE A 294 19.18 -25.94 1.65
C PHE A 294 19.85 -24.55 1.69
N TYR A 295 19.94 -23.92 2.86
CA TYR A 295 20.53 -22.59 2.96
C TYR A 295 22.00 -22.56 2.58
N ARG A 296 22.78 -23.58 2.99
CA ARG A 296 24.19 -23.69 2.59
C ARG A 296 24.34 -23.74 1.08
N ARG A 297 23.50 -24.53 0.39
CA ARG A 297 23.50 -24.63 -1.08
C ARG A 297 23.09 -23.31 -1.75
N GLU A 298 21.92 -22.77 -1.38
CA GLU A 298 21.35 -21.60 -2.05
C GLU A 298 22.14 -20.32 -1.80
N LEU A 299 22.66 -20.12 -0.59
CA LEU A 299 23.46 -18.94 -0.26
C LEU A 299 24.84 -19.01 -0.93
N ALA A 300 25.48 -20.18 -0.93
CA ALA A 300 26.73 -20.37 -1.66
C ALA A 300 26.58 -20.10 -3.17
N ALA A 301 25.49 -20.58 -3.78
CA ALA A 301 25.18 -20.32 -5.18
C ALA A 301 24.99 -18.82 -5.50
N ARG A 302 24.67 -18.00 -4.48
CA ARG A 302 24.49 -16.55 -4.57
C ARG A 302 25.73 -15.75 -4.15
N GLY A 303 26.88 -16.41 -3.99
CA GLY A 303 28.14 -15.77 -3.62
C GLY A 303 28.26 -15.37 -2.14
N TRP A 304 27.45 -15.99 -1.28
CA TRP A 304 27.55 -15.83 0.17
C TRP A 304 28.45 -16.91 0.77
N GLN A 305 29.14 -16.58 1.86
CA GLN A 305 30.06 -17.46 2.58
C GLN A 305 29.69 -17.52 4.06
N GLU A 306 29.82 -18.71 4.67
CA GLU A 306 29.57 -18.93 6.09
C GLU A 306 30.78 -18.45 6.90
N ASP A 307 30.58 -17.46 7.76
CA ASP A 307 31.61 -16.82 8.60
C ASP A 307 31.67 -17.43 10.01
N GLY A 308 31.06 -18.61 10.20
CA GLY A 308 30.96 -19.31 11.47
C GLY A 308 29.67 -19.02 12.26
N ASN A 309 29.64 -19.43 13.52
CA ASN A 309 28.43 -19.42 14.34
C ASN A 309 28.09 -18.03 14.89
N ALA A 310 26.81 -17.68 14.90
CA ALA A 310 26.25 -16.53 15.62
C ALA A 310 25.76 -16.96 17.02
N PRO A 311 25.57 -16.02 17.97
CA PRO A 311 24.99 -16.33 19.27
C PRO A 311 23.55 -16.84 19.11
N LEU A 312 23.21 -17.97 19.72
CA LEU A 312 21.86 -18.53 19.73
C LEU A 312 20.90 -17.63 20.53
N ALA A 313 19.73 -17.34 19.96
CA ALA A 313 18.63 -16.71 20.69
C ALA A 313 17.72 -17.80 21.31
N PRO A 314 16.86 -17.47 22.28
CA PRO A 314 15.90 -18.44 22.82
C PRO A 314 15.05 -19.08 21.72
N GLY A 315 15.09 -20.42 21.64
CA GLY A 315 14.40 -21.20 20.61
C GLY A 315 15.21 -21.51 19.36
N ASP A 316 16.41 -20.92 19.21
CA ASP A 316 17.33 -21.29 18.13
C ASP A 316 18.14 -22.53 18.53
N GLU A 317 18.35 -23.41 17.54
CA GLU A 317 19.26 -24.54 17.64
C GLU A 317 20.52 -24.31 16.80
N VAL A 318 20.40 -23.56 15.70
CA VAL A 318 21.51 -23.17 14.82
C VAL A 318 21.43 -21.68 14.54
N ALA A 319 22.56 -21.00 14.67
CA ALA A 319 22.70 -19.62 14.20
C ALA A 319 24.04 -19.46 13.49
N LEU A 320 24.02 -18.96 12.26
CA LEU A 320 25.20 -18.79 11.40
C LEU A 320 25.34 -17.34 10.97
N ARG A 321 26.56 -16.82 11.02
CA ARG A 321 26.95 -15.58 10.35
C ARG A 321 27.32 -15.90 8.92
N ILE A 322 26.83 -15.09 7.99
CA ILE A 322 27.03 -15.32 6.56
C ILE A 322 27.31 -13.96 5.93
N SER A 323 28.23 -13.85 4.97
CA SER A 323 28.49 -12.58 4.29
C SER A 323 28.73 -12.75 2.80
N SER A 324 28.54 -11.66 2.06
CA SER A 324 28.90 -11.52 0.65
C SER A 324 29.84 -10.32 0.49
N ALA A 325 30.21 -9.96 -0.74
CA ALA A 325 31.01 -8.76 -0.98
C ALA A 325 30.37 -7.48 -0.40
N GLU A 326 29.05 -7.35 -0.50
CA GLU A 326 28.33 -6.12 -0.13
C GLU A 326 27.50 -6.25 1.16
N GLU A 327 27.22 -7.46 1.64
CA GLU A 327 26.24 -7.67 2.71
C GLU A 327 26.77 -8.61 3.81
N THR A 328 26.17 -8.49 5.00
CA THR A 328 26.30 -9.43 6.12
C THR A 328 24.91 -9.91 6.52
N ALA A 329 24.78 -11.16 6.92
CA ALA A 329 23.54 -11.76 7.35
C ALA A 329 23.72 -12.70 8.55
N VAL A 330 22.61 -12.96 9.23
CA VAL A 330 22.51 -13.99 10.25
C VAL A 330 21.34 -14.91 9.89
N LEU A 331 21.64 -16.20 9.70
CA LEU A 331 20.64 -17.26 9.58
C LEU A 331 20.41 -17.86 10.97
N ARG A 332 19.16 -17.98 11.39
CA ARG A 332 18.72 -18.63 12.61
C ARG A 332 17.72 -19.72 12.27
N LEU A 333 17.97 -20.92 12.77
CA LEU A 333 17.10 -22.08 12.63
C LEU A 333 16.77 -22.62 14.02
N GLY A 334 15.51 -22.93 14.24
CA GLY A 334 15.02 -23.49 15.50
C GLY A 334 13.83 -24.40 15.26
N ARG A 335 13.50 -25.24 16.23
CA ARG A 335 12.31 -26.11 16.15
C ARG A 335 11.16 -25.49 16.91
N LYS A 336 9.99 -25.48 16.28
CA LYS A 336 8.74 -25.13 16.95
C LYS A 336 7.65 -26.02 16.39
N TYR A 337 7.01 -26.77 17.29
CA TYR A 337 6.10 -27.85 16.88
C TYR A 337 6.84 -28.82 15.96
N ASP A 338 6.23 -29.20 14.84
CA ASP A 338 6.86 -30.02 13.80
C ASP A 338 7.45 -29.20 12.65
N PHE A 339 7.65 -27.90 12.82
CA PHE A 339 8.31 -27.04 11.85
C PHE A 339 9.75 -26.74 12.24
N THR A 340 10.58 -26.58 11.21
CA THR A 340 11.84 -25.84 11.35
C THR A 340 11.55 -24.38 11.05
N MET A 341 11.65 -23.55 12.09
CA MET A 341 11.52 -22.11 12.03
C MET A 341 12.81 -21.51 11.48
N ILE A 342 12.65 -20.58 10.56
CA ILE A 342 13.72 -19.92 9.84
C ILE A 342 13.62 -18.41 10.10
N SER A 343 14.75 -17.78 10.39
CA SER A 343 14.92 -16.34 10.32
C SER A 343 16.25 -16.01 9.63
N LEU A 344 16.21 -15.32 8.50
CA LEU A 344 17.37 -14.81 7.79
C LEU A 344 17.30 -13.30 7.71
N THR A 345 18.23 -12.61 8.36
CA THR A 345 18.33 -11.15 8.33
C THR A 345 19.61 -10.75 7.62
N ALA A 346 19.50 -9.98 6.54
CA ALA A 346 20.62 -9.45 5.76
C ALA A 346 20.68 -7.91 5.86
N GLN A 347 21.88 -7.38 5.86
CA GLN A 347 22.17 -5.95 5.95
C GLN A 347 23.36 -5.58 5.07
N VAL A 348 23.26 -4.46 4.35
CA VAL A 348 24.35 -3.92 3.53
C VAL A 348 25.47 -3.43 4.44
N LYS A 349 26.71 -3.78 4.09
CA LYS A 349 27.93 -3.34 4.77
C LYS A 349 28.07 -1.82 4.64
N GLU A 350 28.61 -1.20 5.68
CA GLU A 350 28.88 0.24 5.68
C GLU A 350 29.84 0.65 4.55
N SER A 351 30.83 -0.21 4.23
CA SER A 351 31.74 -0.02 3.09
C SER A 351 31.01 -0.01 1.74
N ALA A 352 30.01 -0.87 1.56
CA ALA A 352 29.21 -0.91 0.34
C ALA A 352 28.28 0.30 0.23
N LEU A 353 27.71 0.77 1.35
CA LEU A 353 26.93 2.02 1.39
C LEU A 353 27.81 3.23 1.01
N ALA A 354 29.03 3.31 1.56
CA ALA A 354 29.98 4.36 1.23
C ALA A 354 30.38 4.33 -0.26
N ALA A 355 30.63 3.14 -0.82
CA ALA A 355 30.93 2.97 -2.24
C ALA A 355 29.76 3.43 -3.14
N ARG A 356 28.52 3.05 -2.80
CA ARG A 356 27.31 3.49 -3.52
C ARG A 356 27.12 5.01 -3.44
N ALA A 357 27.35 5.61 -2.27
CA ALA A 357 27.28 7.07 -2.11
C ALA A 357 28.33 7.79 -2.97
N LYS A 358 29.57 7.28 -3.02
CA LYS A 358 30.63 7.80 -3.88
C LYS A 358 30.26 7.69 -5.36
N ALA A 359 29.82 6.52 -5.80
CA ALA A 359 29.41 6.28 -7.19
C ALA A 359 28.26 7.20 -7.59
N LYS A 360 27.26 7.40 -6.71
CA LYS A 360 26.17 8.34 -6.96
C LYS A 360 26.68 9.77 -7.10
N LYS A 361 27.58 10.22 -6.22
CA LYS A 361 28.16 11.57 -6.31
C LYS A 361 28.91 11.78 -7.63
N GLU A 362 29.67 10.79 -8.08
CA GLU A 362 30.39 10.84 -9.35
C GLU A 362 29.43 10.85 -10.55
N ALA A 363 28.36 10.05 -10.51
CA ALA A 363 27.32 10.05 -11.54
C ALA A 363 26.58 11.38 -11.63
N ASP A 364 26.18 11.94 -10.48
CA ASP A 364 25.52 13.26 -10.42
C ASP A 364 26.46 14.36 -10.94
N ALA A 365 27.75 14.31 -10.62
CA ALA A 365 28.74 15.26 -11.12
C ALA A 365 28.92 15.19 -12.64
N ARG A 366 28.98 13.97 -13.22
CA ARG A 366 29.04 13.77 -14.67
C ARG A 366 27.78 14.31 -15.35
N PHE A 367 26.60 13.97 -14.83
CA PHE A 367 25.33 14.46 -15.35
C PHE A 367 25.26 15.99 -15.37
N LEU A 368 25.69 16.65 -14.29
CA LEU A 368 25.74 18.12 -14.22
C LEU A 368 26.73 18.72 -15.24
N SER A 369 27.89 18.10 -15.43
CA SER A 369 28.87 18.53 -16.42
C SER A 369 28.32 18.42 -17.85
N ASP A 370 27.70 17.31 -18.19
CA ASP A 370 27.12 17.07 -19.52
C ASP A 370 25.95 18.03 -19.80
N ALA A 371 25.11 18.29 -18.79
CA ALA A 371 24.03 19.26 -18.89
C ALA A 371 24.56 20.69 -19.12
N LEU A 372 25.61 21.08 -18.40
CA LEU A 372 26.24 22.39 -18.57
C LEU A 372 26.91 22.54 -19.95
N GLY A 373 27.61 21.51 -20.42
CA GLY A 373 28.18 21.49 -21.78
C GLY A 373 27.10 21.62 -22.86
N THR A 374 25.99 20.90 -22.72
CA THR A 374 24.85 20.98 -23.64
C THR A 374 24.20 22.37 -23.64
N ALA A 375 24.00 22.97 -22.46
CA ALA A 375 23.44 24.31 -22.33
C ALA A 375 24.33 25.37 -23.00
N GLN A 376 25.65 25.27 -22.84
CA GLN A 376 26.61 26.17 -23.49
C GLN A 376 26.56 26.04 -25.02
N GLN A 377 26.47 24.83 -25.56
CA GLN A 377 26.33 24.62 -27.00
C GLN A 377 25.03 25.22 -27.55
N LEU A 378 23.91 25.08 -26.84
CA LEU A 378 22.63 25.68 -27.23
C LEU A 378 22.69 27.21 -27.23
N ILE A 379 23.31 27.82 -26.21
CA ILE A 379 23.51 29.28 -26.15
C ILE A 379 24.38 29.75 -27.31
N ALA A 380 25.50 29.08 -27.58
CA ALA A 380 26.39 29.45 -28.69
C ALA A 380 25.69 29.31 -30.05
N ALA A 381 24.96 28.22 -30.27
CA ALA A 381 24.19 28.02 -31.50
C ALA A 381 23.08 29.08 -31.67
N ASP A 382 22.42 29.46 -30.58
CA ASP A 382 21.41 30.49 -30.60
C ASP A 382 21.99 31.89 -30.87
N GLU A 383 23.16 32.22 -30.29
CA GLU A 383 23.87 33.46 -30.60
C GLU A 383 24.28 33.55 -32.07
N VAL A 384 24.81 32.46 -32.65
CA VAL A 384 25.14 32.39 -34.08
C VAL A 384 23.90 32.59 -34.95
N ARG A 385 22.80 31.92 -34.61
CA ARG A 385 21.50 32.08 -35.30
C ARG A 385 21.00 33.53 -35.24
N ARG A 386 21.04 34.18 -34.08
CA ARG A 386 20.63 35.58 -33.92
C ARG A 386 21.50 36.53 -34.75
N LYS A 387 22.82 36.33 -34.77
CA LYS A 387 23.74 37.14 -35.60
C LYS A 387 23.45 37.00 -37.10
N ALA A 388 23.16 35.78 -37.57
CA ALA A 388 22.81 35.55 -38.97
C ALA A 388 21.48 36.23 -39.35
N GLN A 389 20.46 36.17 -38.47
CA GLN A 389 19.16 36.83 -38.70
C GLN A 389 19.25 38.37 -38.68
N ALA A 390 20.13 38.95 -37.87
CA ALA A 390 20.36 40.39 -37.88
C ALA A 390 21.05 40.87 -39.17
N ALA A 391 21.92 40.05 -39.77
CA ALA A 391 22.63 40.40 -41.01
C ALA A 391 21.74 40.45 -42.26
N THR A 392 20.55 39.85 -42.22
CA THR A 392 19.60 39.85 -43.36
C THR A 392 18.67 41.07 -43.37
N LEU A 393 18.69 41.90 -42.34
CA LEU A 393 17.86 43.11 -42.24
C LEU A 393 18.49 44.28 -43.02
N SER A 394 17.65 45.06 -43.71
CA SER A 394 18.12 46.18 -44.54
C SER A 394 18.35 47.46 -43.74
N ASP A 395 19.53 48.05 -43.87
CA ASP A 395 19.88 49.38 -43.34
C ASP A 395 19.58 50.52 -44.34
N ALA A 396 18.93 50.23 -45.46
CA ALA A 396 18.63 51.23 -46.48
C ALA A 396 17.72 52.35 -45.94
N PRO A 397 17.93 53.62 -46.36
CA PRO A 397 17.08 54.73 -45.98
C PRO A 397 15.63 54.48 -46.39
N LEU A 398 14.70 54.67 -45.44
CA LEU A 398 13.28 54.49 -45.67
C LEU A 398 12.62 55.80 -46.08
N THR A 399 11.66 55.70 -47.00
CA THR A 399 10.78 56.80 -47.42
C THR A 399 9.36 56.53 -46.95
N ALA A 400 8.61 57.59 -46.70
CA ALA A 400 7.22 57.47 -46.28
C ALA A 400 6.35 57.01 -47.44
N LEU A 401 5.43 56.09 -47.18
CA LEU A 401 4.43 55.65 -48.12
C LEU A 401 3.47 56.81 -48.44
N ALA A 402 3.33 57.17 -49.71
CA ALA A 402 2.41 58.21 -50.16
C ALA A 402 0.95 57.81 -49.87
N ASP A 403 0.12 58.80 -49.52
CA ASP A 403 -1.33 58.64 -49.26
C ASP A 403 -1.71 57.72 -48.09
N SER A 404 -0.82 57.53 -47.11
CA SER A 404 -1.14 56.80 -45.89
C SER A 404 -2.23 57.49 -45.06
N LYS A 405 -3.24 56.73 -44.63
CA LYS A 405 -4.37 57.20 -43.79
C LYS A 405 -4.04 57.23 -42.29
N THR A 406 -2.85 56.83 -41.88
CA THR A 406 -2.43 56.81 -40.46
C THR A 406 -1.89 58.19 -40.02
N PRO A 407 -2.11 58.62 -38.76
CA PRO A 407 -1.63 59.91 -38.25
C PRO A 407 -0.10 60.09 -38.20
N VAL A 408 0.65 59.00 -38.36
CA VAL A 408 2.12 58.97 -38.45
C VAL A 408 2.56 58.38 -39.78
N PRO A 409 3.73 58.79 -40.32
CA PRO A 409 4.20 58.29 -41.60
C PRO A 409 4.57 56.80 -41.51
N LEU A 410 4.00 55.98 -42.40
CA LEU A 410 4.39 54.58 -42.56
C LEU A 410 5.58 54.46 -43.52
N PRO A 411 6.59 53.62 -43.23
CA PRO A 411 7.65 53.37 -44.19
C PRO A 411 7.12 52.55 -45.39
N GLY A 412 7.69 52.76 -46.58
CA GLY A 412 7.23 52.11 -47.81
C GLY A 412 7.35 50.57 -47.84
N ASN A 413 8.09 49.98 -46.91
CA ASN A 413 8.25 48.53 -46.74
C ASN A 413 7.55 47.99 -45.48
N ALA A 414 6.56 48.71 -44.96
CA ALA A 414 5.70 48.21 -43.91
C ALA A 414 4.81 47.08 -44.45
N GLU A 415 4.81 45.95 -43.76
CA GLU A 415 3.99 44.77 -44.02
C GLU A 415 3.07 44.54 -42.81
N ASP A 416 1.93 43.88 -43.03
CA ASP A 416 0.98 43.51 -41.96
C ASP A 416 0.58 44.72 -41.08
N VAL A 417 0.21 45.83 -41.73
CA VAL A 417 -0.13 47.08 -41.03
C VAL A 417 -1.52 47.01 -40.41
N GLU A 418 -1.57 47.11 -39.09
CA GLU A 418 -2.78 47.17 -38.28
C GLU A 418 -2.87 48.54 -37.60
N PHE A 419 -3.92 49.30 -37.87
CA PHE A 419 -4.15 50.61 -37.25
C PHE A 419 -5.53 50.71 -36.61
N GLU A 420 -5.55 50.82 -35.29
CA GLU A 420 -6.73 50.97 -34.45
C GLU A 420 -6.86 52.43 -34.03
N GLY A 421 -7.45 53.27 -34.89
CA GLY A 421 -7.56 54.71 -34.66
C GLY A 421 -8.39 55.12 -33.44
N GLY A 422 -9.27 54.24 -32.93
CA GLY A 422 -10.04 54.49 -31.70
C GLY A 422 -9.21 54.38 -30.42
N ASP A 423 -8.29 53.41 -30.38
CA ASP A 423 -7.40 53.15 -29.24
C ASP A 423 -6.02 53.81 -29.41
N GLY A 424 -5.78 54.41 -30.58
CA GLY A 424 -4.53 55.09 -30.91
C GLY A 424 -3.36 54.12 -31.00
N ARG A 425 -3.56 52.94 -31.59
CA ARG A 425 -2.55 51.89 -31.73
C ARG A 425 -2.24 51.61 -33.20
N LEU A 426 -0.95 51.47 -33.51
CA LEU A 426 -0.42 51.08 -34.82
C LEU A 426 0.58 49.94 -34.63
N GLU A 427 0.47 48.87 -35.41
CA GLU A 427 1.42 47.76 -35.42
C GLU A 427 1.73 47.35 -36.86
N PHE A 428 2.99 47.05 -37.17
CA PHE A 428 3.39 46.51 -38.48
C PHE A 428 4.77 45.85 -38.41
N SER A 429 5.05 44.98 -39.37
CA SER A 429 6.37 44.35 -39.55
C SER A 429 7.16 44.94 -40.71
N SER A 430 8.49 44.86 -40.66
CA SER A 430 9.36 45.35 -41.73
C SER A 430 10.64 44.51 -41.84
N ALA A 431 11.15 44.38 -43.06
CA ALA A 431 12.46 43.77 -43.33
C ALA A 431 13.65 44.73 -43.05
N SER A 432 13.38 45.97 -42.64
CA SER A 432 14.41 46.94 -42.26
C SER A 432 14.92 46.73 -40.84
N SER A 433 16.16 47.16 -40.60
CA SER A 433 16.77 47.08 -39.28
C SER A 433 16.09 48.04 -38.29
N VAL A 434 16.25 47.74 -36.99
CA VAL A 434 15.81 48.63 -35.90
C VAL A 434 16.42 50.02 -36.04
N LYS A 435 17.68 50.11 -36.50
CA LYS A 435 18.39 51.37 -36.72
C LYS A 435 17.77 52.19 -37.85
N ALA A 436 17.44 51.57 -38.98
CA ALA A 436 16.83 52.23 -40.13
C ALA A 436 15.43 52.75 -39.79
N LEU A 437 14.59 51.90 -39.16
CA LEU A 437 13.24 52.27 -38.73
C LEU A 437 13.24 53.37 -37.67
N SER A 438 14.13 53.30 -36.68
CA SER A 438 14.26 54.34 -35.65
C SER A 438 14.71 55.68 -36.25
N SER A 439 15.65 55.64 -37.20
CA SER A 439 16.15 56.85 -37.87
C SER A 439 15.07 57.49 -38.75
N PHE A 440 14.27 56.67 -39.44
CA PHE A 440 13.11 57.09 -40.20
C PHE A 440 12.11 57.85 -39.32
N TYR A 441 11.66 57.25 -38.21
CA TYR A 441 10.65 57.86 -37.34
C TYR A 441 11.16 59.12 -36.64
N ARG A 442 12.40 59.14 -36.13
CA ARG A 442 12.99 60.36 -35.56
C ARG A 442 13.01 61.51 -36.55
N THR A 443 13.37 61.24 -37.81
CA THR A 443 13.45 62.26 -38.86
C THR A 443 12.07 62.74 -39.28
N ALA A 444 11.15 61.80 -39.55
CA ALA A 444 9.84 62.11 -40.07
C ALA A 444 8.96 62.82 -39.04
N LEU A 445 8.95 62.37 -37.78
CA LEU A 445 8.16 62.98 -36.71
C LEU A 445 8.71 64.34 -36.28
N LYS A 446 10.05 64.50 -36.24
CA LYS A 446 10.68 65.81 -36.00
C LYS A 446 10.30 66.82 -37.09
N SER A 447 10.32 66.41 -38.36
CA SER A 447 9.91 67.26 -39.48
C SER A 447 8.42 67.62 -39.42
N ALA A 448 7.59 66.73 -38.88
CA ALA A 448 6.18 66.97 -38.60
C ALA A 448 5.94 67.78 -37.29
N GLY A 449 6.98 68.30 -36.63
CA GLY A 449 6.87 69.17 -35.46
C GLY A 449 6.67 68.46 -34.12
N TRP A 450 6.94 67.15 -34.05
CA TRP A 450 6.97 66.40 -32.78
C TRP A 450 8.33 66.57 -32.09
N LYS A 451 8.30 66.66 -30.75
CA LYS A 451 9.52 66.70 -29.92
C LYS A 451 9.77 65.33 -29.31
N GLU A 452 10.93 64.73 -29.61
CA GLU A 452 11.39 63.48 -29.01
C GLU A 452 11.68 63.69 -27.51
N GLN A 453 11.22 62.76 -26.69
CA GLN A 453 11.47 62.69 -25.26
C GLN A 453 12.67 61.77 -24.99
N PRO A 454 13.44 61.98 -23.91
CA PRO A 454 14.56 61.11 -23.57
C PRO A 454 14.12 59.65 -23.42
N SER A 455 14.79 58.73 -24.11
CA SER A 455 14.60 57.28 -23.97
C SER A 455 15.96 56.60 -23.73
N VAL A 456 15.98 55.60 -22.85
CA VAL A 456 17.20 54.85 -22.47
C VAL A 456 17.38 53.56 -23.26
N ILE A 457 16.40 53.17 -24.10
CA ILE A 457 16.44 51.92 -24.87
C ILE A 457 16.71 52.23 -26.34
N ASN A 458 17.96 52.06 -26.76
CA ASN A 458 18.43 52.19 -28.14
C ASN A 458 19.48 51.10 -28.44
N GLN A 459 19.06 49.84 -28.37
CA GLN A 459 19.90 48.67 -28.63
C GLN A 459 19.75 48.21 -30.09
N PRO A 460 20.75 47.47 -30.64
CA PRO A 460 20.70 47.00 -32.04
C PRO A 460 19.46 46.19 -32.42
N ASN A 461 18.83 45.51 -31.46
CA ASN A 461 17.64 44.66 -31.64
C ASN A 461 16.35 45.26 -31.05
N MET A 462 16.42 46.41 -30.37
CA MET A 462 15.27 47.07 -29.78
C MET A 462 15.52 48.55 -29.54
N ALA A 463 14.61 49.40 -30.01
CA ALA A 463 14.58 50.82 -29.70
C ALA A 463 13.18 51.22 -29.23
N VAL A 464 13.11 52.02 -28.17
CA VAL A 464 11.87 52.67 -27.73
C VAL A 464 12.03 54.16 -27.92
N MET A 465 11.07 54.80 -28.57
CA MET A 465 11.07 56.24 -28.86
C MET A 465 9.76 56.84 -28.37
N ALA A 466 9.82 58.00 -27.73
CA ALA A 466 8.63 58.71 -27.27
C ALA A 466 8.64 60.13 -27.83
N PHE A 467 7.49 60.63 -28.27
CA PHE A 467 7.32 61.91 -28.92
C PHE A 467 6.13 62.66 -28.33
N SER A 468 6.20 63.99 -28.33
CA SER A 468 5.14 64.88 -27.82
C SER A 468 4.90 66.08 -28.73
N LYS A 469 3.64 66.48 -28.90
CA LYS A 469 3.23 67.66 -29.68
C LYS A 469 1.86 68.16 -29.22
N GLY A 470 1.78 69.41 -28.75
CA GLY A 470 0.51 70.09 -28.44
C GLY A 470 -0.42 69.34 -27.49
N GLY A 471 0.11 68.75 -26.41
CA GLY A 471 -0.66 67.96 -25.43
C GLY A 471 -0.92 66.49 -25.82
N LYS A 472 -0.52 66.07 -27.04
CA LYS A 472 -0.60 64.68 -27.50
C LYS A 472 0.76 63.97 -27.37
N SER A 473 0.74 62.65 -27.17
CA SER A 473 1.92 61.79 -27.05
C SER A 473 1.88 60.59 -27.99
N ILE A 474 3.05 60.14 -28.43
CA ILE A 474 3.24 58.89 -29.20
C ILE A 474 4.44 58.15 -28.60
N SER A 475 4.24 56.91 -28.19
CA SER A 475 5.28 55.95 -27.84
C SER A 475 5.44 54.97 -29.01
N MET A 476 6.67 54.60 -29.35
CA MET A 476 6.98 53.65 -30.41
C MET A 476 8.02 52.65 -29.92
N THR A 477 7.72 51.36 -30.03
CA THR A 477 8.65 50.26 -29.78
C THR A 477 8.99 49.57 -31.10
N VAL A 478 10.26 49.60 -31.47
CA VAL A 478 10.83 48.95 -32.66
C VAL A 478 11.66 47.77 -32.17
N MET A 479 11.22 46.54 -32.41
CA MET A 479 11.84 45.33 -31.86
C MET A 479 12.02 44.25 -32.92
N GLN A 480 13.23 43.70 -33.02
CA GLN A 480 13.51 42.58 -33.92
C GLN A 480 12.89 41.29 -33.39
N MET A 481 12.00 40.69 -34.19
CA MET A 481 11.34 39.41 -33.92
C MET A 481 11.69 38.42 -35.04
N GLY A 482 12.74 37.64 -34.85
CA GLY A 482 13.26 36.72 -35.87
C GLY A 482 13.84 37.46 -37.09
N PRO A 483 13.45 37.12 -38.33
CA PRO A 483 13.98 37.74 -39.55
C PRO A 483 13.34 39.10 -39.90
N LYS A 484 12.35 39.57 -39.13
CA LYS A 484 11.66 40.85 -39.34
C LYS A 484 11.75 41.72 -38.09
N VAL A 485 11.53 43.01 -38.25
CA VAL A 485 11.39 43.98 -37.15
C VAL A 485 9.92 44.37 -37.03
N ASN A 486 9.35 44.17 -35.85
CA ASN A 486 8.01 44.63 -35.52
C ASN A 486 8.09 46.05 -34.94
N VAL A 487 7.21 46.92 -35.39
CA VAL A 487 7.05 48.29 -34.89
C VAL A 487 5.66 48.43 -34.32
N ARG A 488 5.59 48.76 -33.04
CA ARG A 488 4.36 49.12 -32.33
C ARG A 488 4.39 50.58 -31.97
N ALA A 489 3.30 51.29 -32.17
CA ALA A 489 3.12 52.66 -31.70
C ALA A 489 1.79 52.82 -30.99
N ASP A 490 1.80 53.59 -29.92
CA ASP A 490 0.65 53.83 -29.06
C ASP A 490 0.63 55.28 -28.57
N GLY A 491 -0.55 55.87 -28.39
CA GLY A 491 -0.70 57.15 -27.70
C GLY A 491 -1.76 58.08 -28.27
N SER A 492 -2.05 59.15 -27.52
CA SER A 492 -3.10 60.13 -27.85
C SER A 492 -2.85 60.90 -29.16
N GLY A 493 -1.62 60.88 -29.67
CA GLY A 493 -1.27 61.39 -31.00
C GLY A 493 -1.79 60.57 -32.18
N LEU A 494 -2.19 59.32 -31.93
CA LEU A 494 -2.66 58.37 -32.92
C LEU A 494 -4.19 58.19 -32.91
N VAL A 495 -4.89 58.80 -31.95
CA VAL A 495 -6.35 58.70 -31.85
C VAL A 495 -7.01 59.58 -32.92
N THR A 496 -7.87 59.00 -33.76
CA THR A 496 -8.69 59.70 -34.75
C THR A 496 -10.15 59.80 -34.26
N GLU A 497 -10.81 60.93 -34.49
CA GLU A 497 -12.12 61.26 -33.88
C GLU A 497 -13.31 60.40 -34.39
N ALA A 498 -13.04 59.43 -35.27
CA ALA A 498 -14.05 58.56 -35.89
C ALA A 498 -13.70 57.08 -35.71
N ALA A 499 -13.76 56.54 -34.48
CA ALA A 499 -14.05 55.12 -34.24
C ALA A 499 -14.15 54.80 -32.73
N LYS A 500 -15.29 54.24 -32.30
CA LYS A 500 -15.48 53.42 -31.09
C LYS A 500 -16.67 52.49 -31.37
N PRO A 501 -16.78 51.27 -30.79
CA PRO A 501 -15.84 50.13 -30.77
C PRO A 501 -16.53 48.82 -31.26
N ALA A 502 -15.77 47.76 -31.60
CA ALA A 502 -16.22 46.34 -31.60
C ALA A 502 -14.98 45.43 -31.76
N ALA A 503 -14.54 44.71 -30.73
CA ALA A 503 -14.99 43.37 -30.31
C ALA A 503 -14.47 42.20 -31.19
N ALA A 504 -13.72 41.32 -30.52
CA ALA A 504 -13.61 39.86 -30.69
C ALA A 504 -12.62 39.23 -31.70
N GLY A 505 -11.83 38.29 -31.16
CA GLY A 505 -11.24 37.11 -31.82
C GLY A 505 -9.89 37.36 -32.51
N GLU A 506 -8.93 36.45 -32.57
CA GLU A 506 -8.86 35.04 -32.22
C GLU A 506 -7.37 34.61 -32.18
N GLU A 507 -7.18 33.40 -31.67
CA GLU A 507 -5.97 32.68 -31.34
C GLU A 507 -5.01 32.43 -32.53
N VAL A 508 -3.71 32.26 -32.22
CA VAL A 508 -2.86 31.35 -33.00
C VAL A 508 -2.12 30.41 -32.05
N GLU A 509 -2.70 29.21 -32.00
CA GLU A 509 -2.26 27.99 -31.38
C GLU A 509 -1.03 27.42 -32.12
N VAL A 510 0.03 27.03 -31.39
CA VAL A 510 1.11 26.20 -31.93
C VAL A 510 1.05 24.83 -31.24
N GLN A 511 0.64 23.85 -32.03
CA GLN A 511 0.45 22.45 -31.68
C GLN A 511 1.66 21.81 -31.00
N ALA A 512 1.46 21.30 -29.79
CA ALA A 512 2.13 20.11 -29.28
C ALA A 512 1.09 18.99 -29.18
N LYS A 513 1.34 17.87 -29.89
CA LYS A 513 0.46 16.70 -29.93
C LYS A 513 0.13 16.17 -28.53
N SER A 514 -1.11 16.39 -28.10
CA SER A 514 -1.99 15.46 -27.39
C SER A 514 -3.43 16.00 -27.45
N ALA A 515 -4.04 15.93 -28.64
CA ALA A 515 -5.41 16.43 -28.87
C ALA A 515 -6.49 15.41 -28.43
N GLU A 516 -6.37 14.89 -27.21
CA GLU A 516 -7.52 14.33 -26.52
C GLU A 516 -7.64 15.05 -25.16
N PRO A 517 -8.78 15.70 -24.86
CA PRO A 517 -8.97 16.34 -23.57
C PRO A 517 -8.82 15.32 -22.45
N LEU A 518 -8.10 15.70 -21.38
CA LEU A 518 -7.92 14.85 -20.20
C LEU A 518 -9.30 14.45 -19.66
N LYS A 519 -9.59 13.14 -19.67
CA LYS A 519 -10.91 12.62 -19.27
C LYS A 519 -10.87 12.28 -17.78
N PRO A 520 -11.85 12.70 -16.97
CA PRO A 520 -11.87 12.36 -15.55
C PRO A 520 -12.08 10.86 -15.35
N ASP A 521 -11.39 10.28 -14.37
CA ASP A 521 -11.60 8.91 -13.89
C ASP A 521 -12.83 8.86 -12.97
N PRO A 522 -13.94 8.23 -13.38
CA PRO A 522 -15.21 8.26 -12.63
C PRO A 522 -15.15 7.46 -11.32
N GLU A 523 -14.16 6.57 -11.17
CA GLU A 523 -14.00 5.76 -9.96
C GLU A 523 -13.12 6.45 -8.90
N SER A 524 -12.60 7.64 -9.19
CA SER A 524 -11.71 8.37 -8.27
C SER A 524 -12.49 9.31 -7.34
N PRO A 525 -12.26 9.25 -6.01
CA PRO A 525 -12.95 10.11 -5.04
C PRO A 525 -12.51 11.59 -5.08
N LEU A 526 -11.36 11.89 -5.70
CA LEU A 526 -10.94 13.23 -6.09
C LEU A 526 -10.65 13.23 -7.60
N PRO A 527 -10.93 14.32 -8.33
CA PRO A 527 -10.72 14.35 -9.78
C PRO A 527 -9.28 13.98 -10.15
N VAL A 528 -9.12 13.07 -11.09
CA VAL A 528 -7.83 12.72 -11.70
C VAL A 528 -8.07 12.27 -13.12
N PRO A 529 -7.20 12.57 -14.10
CA PRO A 529 -7.37 12.05 -15.44
C PRO A 529 -7.22 10.53 -15.51
N THR A 530 -7.88 9.90 -16.49
CA THR A 530 -7.65 8.50 -16.86
C THR A 530 -6.26 8.32 -17.47
N GLN A 531 -5.76 9.34 -18.19
CA GLN A 531 -4.39 9.38 -18.73
C GLN A 531 -3.39 9.73 -17.63
N ARG A 532 -2.80 8.71 -16.99
CA ARG A 532 -1.82 8.87 -15.90
C ARG A 532 -0.85 7.69 -15.86
N SER A 533 0.37 7.93 -15.40
CA SER A 533 1.37 6.88 -15.16
C SER A 533 1.29 6.31 -13.73
N SER A 534 0.75 7.09 -12.78
CA SER A 534 0.47 6.62 -11.42
C SER A 534 -0.65 7.41 -10.74
N LYS A 535 -1.35 6.77 -9.78
CA LYS A 535 -2.18 7.45 -8.78
C LYS A 535 -1.98 6.81 -7.40
N SER A 536 -2.05 7.62 -6.38
CA SER A 536 -2.17 7.24 -4.98
C SER A 536 -3.22 8.11 -4.32
N PHE A 537 -4.07 7.51 -3.51
CA PHE A 537 -5.08 8.22 -2.73
C PHE A 537 -4.91 7.84 -1.26
N ALA A 538 -4.77 8.85 -0.41
CA ALA A 538 -4.61 8.71 1.01
C ALA A 538 -5.75 9.43 1.74
N THR A 539 -6.19 8.84 2.85
CA THR A 539 -7.14 9.49 3.75
C THR A 539 -6.61 9.42 5.17
N THR A 540 -6.54 10.56 5.83
CA THR A 540 -6.20 10.62 7.26
C THR A 540 -7.49 10.68 8.07
N LYS A 541 -7.59 9.81 9.07
CA LYS A 541 -8.70 9.75 10.02
C LYS A 541 -8.16 9.93 11.43
N ILE A 542 -9.06 10.25 12.35
CA ILE A 542 -8.74 10.19 13.79
C ILE A 542 -8.68 8.72 14.20
N PRO A 543 -7.76 8.33 15.09
CA PRO A 543 -7.81 7.03 15.74
C PRO A 543 -9.22 6.76 16.31
N GLY A 544 -9.90 5.72 15.79
CA GLY A 544 -11.27 5.37 16.17
C GLY A 544 -12.40 6.14 15.47
N GLY A 545 -12.11 7.09 14.57
CA GLY A 545 -13.10 7.86 13.82
C GLY A 545 -13.36 7.32 12.39
N GLU A 546 -14.61 7.34 11.93
CA GLU A 546 -14.98 6.84 10.59
C GLU A 546 -14.79 7.88 9.47
N ALA A 547 -15.03 9.17 9.76
CA ALA A 547 -14.95 10.26 8.80
C ALA A 547 -13.49 10.76 8.58
N PRO A 548 -13.07 11.03 7.33
CA PRO A 548 -11.73 11.53 7.04
C PRO A 548 -11.58 13.00 7.40
N LEU A 549 -10.48 13.33 8.08
CA LEU A 549 -10.03 14.70 8.34
C LEU A 549 -9.37 15.33 7.12
N ARG A 550 -8.67 14.51 6.34
CA ARG A 550 -7.93 14.94 5.16
C ARG A 550 -7.99 13.86 4.10
N ARG A 551 -8.15 14.28 2.85
CA ARG A 551 -8.03 13.44 1.66
C ARG A 551 -6.91 13.99 0.81
N GLU A 552 -6.05 13.12 0.30
CA GLU A 552 -4.91 13.51 -0.50
C GLU A 552 -4.79 12.60 -1.72
N LEU A 553 -4.70 13.21 -2.89
CA LEU A 553 -4.44 12.54 -4.16
C LEU A 553 -3.04 12.94 -4.62
N THR A 554 -2.21 11.95 -4.92
CA THR A 554 -0.95 12.15 -5.65
C THR A 554 -1.02 11.41 -6.97
N ALA A 555 -0.62 12.05 -8.07
CA ALA A 555 -0.64 11.43 -9.38
C ALA A 555 0.47 11.97 -10.28
N ASN A 556 0.84 11.20 -11.30
CA ASN A 556 1.70 11.66 -12.37
C ASN A 556 0.96 11.56 -13.69
N ILE A 557 0.89 12.68 -14.41
CA ILE A 557 0.11 12.82 -15.63
C ILE A 557 1.06 13.13 -16.79
N PRO A 558 1.10 12.30 -17.85
CA PRO A 558 1.92 12.53 -19.03
C PRO A 558 1.31 13.60 -19.94
N ALA A 559 1.03 14.78 -19.39
CA ALA A 559 0.52 15.94 -20.10
C ALA A 559 1.20 17.23 -19.58
N PRO A 560 1.25 18.29 -20.41
CA PRO A 560 1.74 19.61 -20.00
C PRO A 560 1.02 20.16 -18.75
N LEU A 561 1.74 20.92 -17.93
CA LEU A 561 1.19 21.53 -16.72
C LEU A 561 -0.03 22.41 -17.00
N PRO A 562 -0.06 23.26 -18.06
CA PRO A 562 -1.24 24.06 -18.39
C PRO A 562 -2.51 23.22 -18.61
N ASP A 563 -2.40 22.08 -19.31
CA ASP A 563 -3.53 21.21 -19.62
C ASP A 563 -4.06 20.51 -18.37
N VAL A 564 -3.14 20.03 -17.53
CA VAL A 564 -3.47 19.43 -16.23
C VAL A 564 -4.13 20.46 -15.31
N LEU A 565 -3.61 21.69 -15.29
CA LEU A 565 -4.19 22.77 -14.51
C LEU A 565 -5.61 23.13 -15.00
N ALA A 566 -5.81 23.24 -16.31
CA ALA A 566 -7.12 23.49 -16.90
C ALA A 566 -8.12 22.38 -16.54
N PHE A 567 -7.69 21.12 -16.60
CA PHE A 567 -8.47 19.97 -16.15
C PHE A 567 -8.92 20.12 -14.68
N TYR A 568 -7.98 20.39 -13.75
CA TYR A 568 -8.34 20.53 -12.34
C TYR A 568 -9.26 21.73 -12.08
N ARG A 569 -9.04 22.87 -12.74
CA ARG A 569 -9.94 24.02 -12.62
C ARG A 569 -11.36 23.67 -13.06
N ALA A 570 -11.52 22.98 -14.19
CA ALA A 570 -12.82 22.57 -14.69
C ALA A 570 -13.50 21.56 -13.76
N GLU A 571 -12.80 20.48 -13.37
CA GLU A 571 -13.40 19.40 -12.56
C GLU A 571 -13.66 19.82 -11.11
N LEU A 572 -12.77 20.60 -10.49
CA LEU A 572 -12.98 21.08 -9.13
C LEU A 572 -14.10 22.13 -9.06
N SER A 573 -14.26 22.97 -10.08
CA SER A 573 -15.39 23.91 -10.17
C SER A 573 -16.73 23.16 -10.24
N LYS A 574 -16.81 22.03 -10.95
CA LYS A 574 -18.00 21.16 -10.97
C LYS A 574 -18.34 20.57 -9.60
N LEU A 575 -17.34 20.38 -8.74
CA LEU A 575 -17.52 19.96 -7.35
C LEU A 575 -17.86 21.11 -6.39
N GLY A 576 -18.09 22.32 -6.92
CA GLY A 576 -18.41 23.51 -6.13
C GLY A 576 -17.20 24.11 -5.42
N TRP A 577 -15.97 23.82 -5.88
CA TRP A 577 -14.77 24.42 -5.31
C TRP A 577 -14.50 25.78 -5.94
N GLN A 578 -14.06 26.73 -5.13
CA GLN A 578 -13.76 28.09 -5.55
C GLN A 578 -12.26 28.35 -5.40
N GLU A 579 -11.61 28.72 -6.49
CA GLU A 579 -10.19 29.13 -6.48
C GLU A 579 -10.02 30.43 -5.68
N LYS A 580 -9.04 30.45 -4.77
CA LYS A 580 -8.62 31.66 -4.07
C LYS A 580 -7.56 32.37 -4.90
N THR A 581 -7.85 33.60 -5.30
CA THR A 581 -6.95 34.42 -6.11
C THR A 581 -5.79 35.03 -5.32
N GLU A 582 -5.88 35.05 -3.99
CA GLU A 582 -4.78 35.47 -3.10
C GLU A 582 -3.79 34.31 -2.89
N GLY A 583 -2.55 34.47 -3.39
CA GLY A 583 -1.45 33.53 -3.11
C GLY A 583 -1.20 32.45 -4.17
N ALA A 584 -1.90 32.47 -5.31
CA ALA A 584 -1.66 31.53 -6.41
C ALA A 584 -0.26 31.75 -7.03
N ALA A 585 0.60 30.74 -6.92
CA ALA A 585 1.94 30.76 -7.51
C ALA A 585 1.95 29.87 -8.75
N ILE A 586 1.77 30.47 -9.92
CA ILE A 586 1.75 29.75 -11.21
C ILE A 586 2.98 30.15 -12.02
N SER A 587 3.69 29.16 -12.54
CA SER A 587 4.81 29.31 -13.47
C SER A 587 4.78 28.15 -14.48
N ALA A 588 5.65 28.20 -15.49
CA ALA A 588 5.73 27.13 -16.49
C ALA A 588 5.97 25.73 -15.90
N GLU A 589 6.68 25.63 -14.78
CA GLU A 589 7.14 24.35 -14.20
C GLU A 589 6.42 23.94 -12.90
N ARG A 590 5.67 24.85 -12.28
CA ARG A 590 4.94 24.61 -11.02
C ARG A 590 3.71 25.49 -10.91
N ALA A 591 2.66 24.95 -10.30
CA ALA A 591 1.50 25.72 -9.88
C ALA A 591 1.11 25.34 -8.44
N GLN A 592 0.80 26.32 -7.61
CA GLN A 592 0.13 26.09 -6.33
C GLN A 592 -1.11 26.97 -6.27
N ILE A 593 -2.26 26.35 -6.04
CA ILE A 593 -3.56 27.02 -6.00
C ILE A 593 -4.31 26.56 -4.76
N ASP A 594 -4.78 27.51 -3.98
CA ASP A 594 -5.63 27.26 -2.83
C ASP A 594 -7.10 27.34 -3.27
N PHE A 595 -7.91 26.41 -2.78
CA PHE A 595 -9.34 26.32 -3.06
C PHE A 595 -10.14 26.38 -1.76
N SER A 596 -11.33 26.97 -1.84
CA SER A 596 -12.40 26.77 -0.88
C SER A 596 -13.30 25.65 -1.39
N SER A 597 -13.38 24.52 -0.67
CA SER A 597 -14.28 23.40 -1.01
C SER A 597 -15.46 23.33 -0.04
N PRO A 598 -16.54 22.62 -0.38
CA PRO A 598 -17.68 22.43 0.52
C PRO A 598 -17.34 21.82 1.89
N GLN A 599 -16.22 21.09 1.99
CA GLN A 599 -15.80 20.42 3.24
C GLN A 599 -14.74 21.24 4.01
N GLY A 600 -14.17 22.28 3.41
CA GLY A 600 -13.08 23.05 3.99
C GLY A 600 -12.01 23.47 2.97
N PRO A 601 -10.87 24.01 3.45
CA PRO A 601 -9.79 24.45 2.56
C PRO A 601 -9.14 23.27 1.84
N ALA A 602 -8.71 23.50 0.62
CA ALA A 602 -7.98 22.54 -0.19
C ALA A 602 -6.84 23.22 -0.93
N VAL A 603 -5.82 22.45 -1.32
CA VAL A 603 -4.64 22.95 -2.03
C VAL A 603 -4.32 21.99 -3.17
N LEU A 604 -4.13 22.54 -4.36
CA LEU A 604 -3.59 21.87 -5.52
C LEU A 604 -2.14 22.31 -5.73
N LYS A 605 -1.21 21.37 -5.78
CA LYS A 605 0.19 21.58 -6.16
C LYS A 605 0.49 20.76 -7.40
N LEU A 606 1.00 21.44 -8.42
CA LEU A 606 1.47 20.85 -9.66
C LEU A 606 2.97 21.12 -9.78
N GLY A 607 3.72 20.12 -10.26
CA GLY A 607 5.13 20.26 -10.59
C GLY A 607 5.46 19.51 -11.88
N ARG A 608 6.62 19.79 -12.46
CA ARG A 608 7.16 19.05 -13.60
C ARG A 608 8.30 18.16 -13.16
N ALA A 609 8.22 16.87 -13.51
CA ALA A 609 9.30 15.91 -13.27
C ALA A 609 9.31 14.83 -14.36
N LYS A 610 10.49 14.54 -14.93
CA LYS A 610 10.68 13.47 -15.92
C LYS A 610 9.73 13.53 -17.13
N GLY A 611 9.37 14.73 -17.59
CA GLY A 611 8.44 14.92 -18.71
C GLY A 611 6.96 14.81 -18.36
N GLU A 612 6.63 14.49 -17.11
CA GLU A 612 5.26 14.39 -16.59
C GLU A 612 4.93 15.54 -15.64
N THR A 613 3.64 15.81 -15.47
CA THR A 613 3.14 16.73 -14.46
C THR A 613 2.78 15.94 -13.21
N THR A 614 3.49 16.20 -12.11
CA THR A 614 3.20 15.67 -10.79
C THR A 614 2.07 16.47 -10.15
N VAL A 615 1.15 15.78 -9.49
CA VAL A 615 -0.01 16.36 -8.82
C VAL A 615 0.02 15.98 -7.35
N ASN A 616 -0.26 16.95 -6.49
CA ASN A 616 -0.68 16.73 -5.12
C ASN A 616 -1.93 17.59 -4.86
N LEU A 617 -3.09 16.95 -4.67
CA LEU A 617 -4.35 17.60 -4.35
C LEU A 617 -4.78 17.17 -2.95
N ALA A 618 -4.78 18.09 -2.00
CA ALA A 618 -5.15 17.85 -0.62
C ALA A 618 -6.41 18.63 -0.24
N GLN A 619 -7.43 17.95 0.30
CA GLN A 619 -8.65 18.54 0.84
C GLN A 619 -8.71 18.30 2.34
N LYS A 620 -8.95 19.36 3.11
CA LYS A 620 -9.17 19.29 4.56
C LYS A 620 -10.66 19.35 4.88
N ASN A 621 -11.09 18.61 5.89
CA ASN A 621 -12.46 18.60 6.39
C ASN A 621 -12.56 19.38 7.70
N ALA A 622 -12.96 20.65 7.62
CA ALA A 622 -13.02 21.55 8.75
C ALA A 622 -14.05 21.12 9.81
N ASP A 623 -15.20 20.62 9.38
CA ASP A 623 -16.28 20.19 10.29
C ASP A 623 -15.86 18.97 11.11
N VAL A 624 -15.20 17.99 10.49
CA VAL A 624 -14.69 16.82 11.19
C VAL A 624 -13.56 17.23 12.13
N ALA A 625 -12.66 18.13 11.72
CA ALA A 625 -11.58 18.64 12.57
C ALA A 625 -12.11 19.42 13.79
N ALA A 626 -13.18 20.20 13.61
CA ALA A 626 -13.84 20.94 14.69
C ALA A 626 -14.57 20.00 15.66
N LYS A 627 -15.38 19.06 15.16
CA LYS A 627 -16.05 18.03 15.99
C LYS A 627 -15.04 17.18 16.77
N ALA A 628 -13.88 16.99 16.18
CA ALA A 628 -12.76 16.30 16.78
C ALA A 628 -11.93 17.13 17.75
N ASP A 629 -12.20 18.42 17.91
CA ASP A 629 -11.41 19.34 18.74
C ASP A 629 -9.90 19.33 18.41
N ILE A 630 -9.57 19.13 17.14
CA ILE A 630 -8.17 19.15 16.67
C ILE A 630 -7.84 20.40 15.86
N MET A 631 -8.78 21.36 15.80
CA MET A 631 -8.54 22.59 15.06
C MET A 631 -7.39 23.40 15.67
N PRO A 632 -6.35 23.72 14.91
CA PRO A 632 -5.28 24.58 15.38
C PRO A 632 -5.80 25.96 15.74
N LYS A 633 -5.18 26.56 16.77
CA LYS A 633 -5.41 27.97 17.12
C LYS A 633 -4.96 28.87 15.97
N ALA A 634 -5.59 30.03 15.85
CA ALA A 634 -5.22 31.03 14.84
C ALA A 634 -3.72 31.35 14.91
N GLY A 635 -3.03 31.24 13.77
CA GLY A 635 -1.59 31.49 13.67
C GLY A 635 -0.67 30.40 14.24
N GLN A 636 -1.21 29.28 14.73
CA GLN A 636 -0.44 28.16 15.29
C GLN A 636 -0.73 26.86 14.53
N ALA A 637 0.10 25.86 14.78
CA ALA A 637 -0.14 24.46 14.45
C ALA A 637 -0.58 23.71 15.70
N ARG A 638 -1.26 22.58 15.53
CA ARG A 638 -1.60 21.65 16.63
C ARG A 638 -0.92 20.32 16.43
N VAL A 639 -0.32 19.77 17.48
CA VAL A 639 0.32 18.45 17.47
C VAL A 639 -0.38 17.57 18.48
N MET A 640 -0.93 16.45 18.01
CA MET A 640 -1.51 15.39 18.82
C MET A 640 -0.47 14.29 19.03
N LEU A 641 -0.32 13.85 20.26
CA LEU A 641 0.63 12.80 20.64
C LEU A 641 -0.11 11.49 20.88
N GLY A 642 0.35 10.41 20.25
CA GLY A 642 -0.16 9.07 20.49
C GLY A 642 0.97 8.11 20.86
N ASN A 643 0.63 7.09 21.65
CA ASN A 643 1.56 6.04 22.06
C ASN A 643 0.87 4.67 21.94
N MET A 644 1.30 3.90 20.94
CA MET A 644 0.85 2.53 20.69
C MET A 644 1.71 1.49 21.43
N GLY A 645 2.72 1.93 22.19
CA GLY A 645 3.57 1.08 23.01
C GLY A 645 2.93 0.68 24.34
N ALA A 646 3.47 -0.37 24.94
CA ALA A 646 3.02 -0.91 26.22
C ALA A 646 3.55 -0.14 27.45
N ALA A 647 4.46 0.83 27.25
CA ALA A 647 5.06 1.63 28.31
C ALA A 647 4.78 3.13 28.10
N GLU A 648 4.76 3.91 29.19
CA GLU A 648 4.70 5.37 29.12
C GLU A 648 5.88 5.93 28.32
N ALA A 649 5.62 6.92 27.48
CA ALA A 649 6.63 7.66 26.75
C ALA A 649 6.64 9.13 27.19
N SER A 650 7.80 9.79 27.16
CA SER A 650 7.88 11.24 27.35
C SER A 650 8.42 11.89 26.09
N LEU A 651 7.68 12.83 25.52
CA LEU A 651 8.10 13.62 24.37
C LEU A 651 8.38 15.06 24.81
N THR A 652 9.56 15.58 24.46
CA THR A 652 9.93 16.98 24.69
C THR A 652 10.03 17.70 23.36
N ILE A 653 9.21 18.72 23.16
CA ILE A 653 9.20 19.57 21.95
C ILE A 653 8.98 21.02 22.36
N ASN A 654 9.70 21.95 21.74
CA ASN A 654 9.62 23.39 22.08
C ASN A 654 9.77 23.68 23.59
N LYS A 655 10.72 22.99 24.25
CA LYS A 655 10.98 23.05 25.71
C LYS A 655 9.82 22.59 26.60
N GLN A 656 8.77 22.00 26.04
CA GLN A 656 7.65 21.42 26.76
C GLN A 656 7.79 19.90 26.77
N THR A 657 7.79 19.28 27.96
CA THR A 657 7.81 17.83 28.12
C THR A 657 6.40 17.34 28.44
N VAL A 658 5.90 16.43 27.61
CA VAL A 658 4.58 15.79 27.78
C VAL A 658 4.76 14.30 27.96
N LYS A 659 4.10 13.76 28.97
CA LYS A 659 4.00 12.32 29.19
C LYS A 659 2.80 11.75 28.43
N ILE A 660 3.03 10.64 27.74
CA ILE A 660 2.05 9.96 26.90
C ILE A 660 1.91 8.54 27.45
N ALA A 661 0.80 8.28 28.14
CA ALA A 661 0.52 6.96 28.71
C ALA A 661 0.50 5.86 27.64
N ALA A 662 0.80 4.63 28.03
CA ALA A 662 0.69 3.47 27.15
C ALA A 662 -0.72 3.37 26.55
N GLY A 663 -0.81 3.18 25.24
CA GLY A 663 -2.07 3.12 24.51
C GLY A 663 -2.76 4.46 24.24
N ALA A 664 -2.33 5.59 24.82
CA ALA A 664 -3.00 6.91 24.66
C ALA A 664 -2.99 7.41 23.20
N GLY A 665 -4.09 7.95 22.70
CA GLY A 665 -4.19 8.41 21.30
C GLY A 665 -4.13 7.28 20.27
N GLY A 666 -4.28 6.02 20.70
CA GLY A 666 -4.39 4.84 19.84
C GLY A 666 -5.86 4.46 19.56
N PRO A 667 -6.13 3.45 18.73
CA PRO A 667 -7.49 3.08 18.32
C PRO A 667 -8.44 2.66 19.45
N GLN A 668 -7.89 2.25 20.61
CA GLN A 668 -8.62 1.74 21.77
C GLN A 668 -8.74 2.75 22.92
N SER A 669 -8.12 3.93 22.82
CA SER A 669 -8.16 4.96 23.87
C SER A 669 -8.53 6.32 23.26
N GLY A 670 -9.04 7.22 24.10
CA GLY A 670 -9.44 8.56 23.68
C GLY A 670 -8.29 9.42 23.13
N LYS A 671 -8.62 10.66 22.74
CA LYS A 671 -7.67 11.66 22.21
C LYS A 671 -6.43 11.75 23.09
N GLY A 672 -5.24 11.58 22.49
CA GLY A 672 -3.97 11.74 23.19
C GLY A 672 -3.66 13.21 23.49
N PRO A 673 -2.60 13.49 24.29
CA PRO A 673 -2.22 14.85 24.64
C PRO A 673 -2.01 15.74 23.40
N MET A 674 -2.40 17.01 23.49
CA MET A 674 -2.24 17.97 22.42
C MET A 674 -1.36 19.14 22.83
N LEU A 675 -0.60 19.66 21.87
CA LEU A 675 0.29 20.79 22.02
C LEU A 675 0.05 21.77 20.87
N ASP A 676 -0.12 23.04 21.18
CA ASP A 676 -0.10 24.08 20.15
C ASP A 676 1.35 24.56 19.96
N LEU A 677 1.81 24.63 18.71
CA LEU A 677 3.16 25.04 18.35
C LEU A 677 3.11 26.24 17.39
N PRO A 678 4.06 27.18 17.48
CA PRO A 678 4.20 28.20 16.44
C PRO A 678 4.65 27.54 15.12
N PRO A 679 4.34 28.13 13.95
CA PRO A 679 4.83 27.64 12.67
C PRO A 679 6.36 27.62 12.62
N GLY A 680 6.94 26.59 12.02
CA GLY A 680 8.38 26.44 11.87
C GLY A 680 8.88 25.01 12.08
N LYS A 681 10.20 24.88 12.11
CA LYS A 681 10.91 23.61 12.30
C LYS A 681 11.23 23.41 13.79
N HIS A 682 10.69 22.35 14.38
CA HIS A 682 10.79 22.03 15.80
C HIS A 682 11.52 20.72 16.01
N GLN A 683 12.60 20.74 16.79
CA GLN A 683 13.26 19.51 17.24
C GLN A 683 12.47 18.91 18.41
N TYR A 684 12.26 17.60 18.39
CA TYR A 684 11.67 16.87 19.50
C TYR A 684 12.55 15.70 19.94
N ALA A 685 12.50 15.40 21.23
CA ALA A 685 13.18 14.27 21.84
C ALA A 685 12.15 13.33 22.48
N LEU A 686 12.16 12.06 22.07
CA LEU A 686 11.34 11.00 22.65
C LEU A 686 12.19 10.17 23.62
N ARG A 687 11.64 9.88 24.79
CA ARG A 687 12.19 8.90 25.74
C ARG A 687 11.16 7.84 26.07
N VAL A 688 11.56 6.59 25.96
CA VAL A 688 10.78 5.42 26.34
C VAL A 688 11.64 4.59 27.31
N PRO A 689 11.09 4.07 28.43
CA PRO A 689 11.84 3.23 29.36
C PRO A 689 12.56 2.07 28.66
N GLY A 690 13.82 1.83 29.05
CA GLY A 690 14.64 0.76 28.49
C GLY A 690 15.20 1.02 27.09
N ARG A 691 15.06 2.24 26.54
CA ARG A 691 15.56 2.62 25.22
C ARG A 691 16.38 3.91 25.26
N PRO A 692 17.37 4.07 24.35
CA PRO A 692 18.06 5.34 24.18
C PRO A 692 17.08 6.44 23.72
N ALA A 693 17.33 7.67 24.15
CA ALA A 693 16.53 8.82 23.73
C ALA A 693 16.68 9.05 22.21
N GLN A 694 15.57 9.17 21.50
CA GLN A 694 15.55 9.48 20.07
C GLN A 694 15.29 10.98 19.87
N THR A 695 15.97 11.59 18.90
CA THR A 695 15.79 13.01 18.58
C THR A 695 15.54 13.18 17.09
N GLU A 696 14.45 13.85 16.76
CA GLU A 696 14.01 14.08 15.39
C GLU A 696 13.46 15.49 15.21
N THR A 697 12.97 15.83 14.01
CA THR A 697 12.45 17.16 13.71
C THR A 697 11.10 17.10 13.03
N LEU A 698 10.16 17.95 13.48
CA LEU A 698 8.86 18.16 12.88
C LEU A 698 8.78 19.59 12.32
N THR A 699 8.36 19.76 11.07
CA THR A 699 8.07 21.08 10.50
C THR A 699 6.56 21.24 10.41
N VAL A 700 6.03 22.33 10.98
CA VAL A 700 4.59 22.62 10.99
C VAL A 700 4.31 24.01 10.45
N ALA A 701 3.20 24.18 9.73
CA ALA A 701 2.72 25.50 9.28
C ALA A 701 1.50 25.96 10.09
N ALA A 702 1.20 27.26 10.03
CA ALA A 702 -0.01 27.80 10.65
C ALA A 702 -1.26 27.15 10.03
N GLY A 703 -2.23 26.79 10.88
CA GLY A 703 -3.46 26.16 10.41
C GLY A 703 -3.31 24.67 10.05
N GLU A 704 -2.21 24.03 10.47
CA GLU A 704 -2.02 22.58 10.35
C GLU A 704 -2.26 21.84 11.67
N ALA A 705 -2.79 20.63 11.58
CA ALA A 705 -2.75 19.67 12.67
C ALA A 705 -1.93 18.44 12.30
N TRP A 706 -1.09 17.97 13.21
CA TRP A 706 -0.18 16.84 13.05
C TRP A 706 -0.39 15.82 14.16
N GLY A 707 -0.22 14.54 13.84
CA GLY A 707 -0.11 13.46 14.80
C GLY A 707 1.34 12.99 14.91
N LEU A 708 1.88 12.83 16.11
CA LEU A 708 3.13 12.12 16.39
C LEU A 708 2.78 10.83 17.12
N LEU A 709 2.83 9.70 16.40
CA LEU A 709 2.44 8.40 16.91
C LEU A 709 3.69 7.57 17.25
N VAL A 710 3.87 7.26 18.54
CA VAL A 710 4.93 6.35 19.00
C VAL A 710 4.48 4.92 18.77
N GLY A 711 5.21 4.16 17.96
CA GLY A 711 4.94 2.76 17.68
C GLY A 711 5.35 1.82 18.82
N PRO A 712 4.94 0.54 18.78
CA PRO A 712 5.37 -0.47 19.76
C PRO A 712 6.89 -0.67 19.82
N SER A 713 7.56 -0.42 18.68
CA SER A 713 9.01 -0.41 18.54
C SER A 713 9.68 0.88 19.03
N GLY A 714 8.93 1.86 19.53
CA GLY A 714 9.47 3.15 19.98
C GLY A 714 9.80 4.15 18.87
N ASP A 715 9.56 3.80 17.60
CA ASP A 715 9.70 4.71 16.46
C ASP A 715 8.54 5.72 16.42
N VAL A 716 8.78 6.93 15.91
CA VAL A 716 7.74 7.97 15.80
C VAL A 716 7.30 8.12 14.35
N LEU A 717 5.98 8.07 14.12
CA LEU A 717 5.37 8.36 12.84
C LEU A 717 4.70 9.75 12.88
N PRO A 718 5.26 10.76 12.18
CA PRO A 718 4.57 12.03 11.94
C PRO A 718 3.52 11.89 10.85
N LEU A 719 2.31 12.35 11.12
CA LEU A 719 1.18 12.30 10.19
C LEU A 719 0.50 13.66 10.10
N GLN A 720 0.42 14.24 8.91
CA GLN A 720 -0.38 15.46 8.72
C GLN A 720 -1.87 15.08 8.78
N MET A 721 -2.54 15.52 9.83
CA MET A 721 -3.94 15.21 10.11
C MET A 721 -4.90 16.22 9.47
N TYR A 722 -4.53 17.50 9.49
CA TYR A 722 -5.30 18.60 8.92
C TYR A 722 -4.38 19.47 8.06
#